data_AF-A0A382AHN8-F1
#
_entry.id   AF-A0A382AHN8-F1
#
_cell.length_a   1.000
_cell.length_b   1.000
_cell.length_c   1.000
_cell.angle_alpha   90.00
_cell.angle_beta   90.00
_cell.angle_gamma   90.00
#
_symmetry.space_group_name_H-M   'P 1'
#
loop_
_entity.id
_entity.type
_entity.pdbx_description
1 polymer ?
#
loop_
_entity_poly.entity_id
_entity_poly.type
_entity_poly.pdbx_seq_one_letter_code
_entity_poly.pdbx_strand_id
1 'polypeptide(L)'
;TGAAVAASVLIFLAVWLPLADLVPFASVVNSDAFAPLGGSSSPLLRFALISVTAFTLVSVLPHPRIRSGPWTVGIVVGLGFPLLLGLVWADIGPFLLPYGRLDWIVYEMGTAALLSLVAGSALVLSESTRSSPLAGLSALGTALCLSAFGAVWVWSTASHPLWWASLWAIPAIIAVPGVQAWSGWQRNFIAWGIGITIGSTAAIPIAWSHRVEAQMKAGEERLEGLAAFDDPELESLLLRFGTVADSLHSAGGDDVTVLYNAWRLSGLADLGHPVGLQIWRRDGSPELRIGVEGGEPEPLGEALAESWRTGGVKLLHLNRDDARYILTSRLANENVVSVVAPPFVRSAERSGLGPLLLGSRSEEAEPLTVIPLLAGDPHGDERFEWARVGDGWQADVLLEFANDTDYHAHYLVSLPGPALAVARATLLLALNLVAFFAFWFIGQALISKIVLRDFRLSGRVISFRARVTLALFGFFALANALFGTVAYSTLSSASRRSAMVIAERVGEDASGWYRALGGRVDVWERRRALPLARQVGAELLEYRGGELREASVEELVELGLYEGWTPYEIFNLLESQEVVYGFTETSVGRWEYVTAYRRLPDGDILGAQVPLEAGTSALQATDLIELLGFFVLIGALLSLGLAMFAGRALTQPIRALQVASERVGAGDLAQRLPENRGDEFGAVFEAFNRMVGRVRQARRQLVRTSKRTQLIMDEAAVGMVAIDFDGEVTLANPRAEELLGGEVFVGSPLPEEGRLAEVLTPWLTDLLKGELEERGT
;
A
#
# COMPACT_ATOMS: atom_id res chain seq x y z
N THR A 1 30.95 -14.45 -28.14
CA THR A 1 30.23 -14.84 -26.91
C THR A 1 28.83 -14.24 -26.77
N GLY A 2 28.33 -13.44 -27.74
CA GLY A 2 26.97 -12.88 -27.73
C GLY A 2 25.82 -13.84 -28.04
N ALA A 3 26.12 -15.09 -28.42
CA ALA A 3 25.12 -16.15 -28.53
C ALA A 3 24.61 -16.60 -27.15
N ALA A 4 25.39 -16.46 -26.08
CA ALA A 4 25.05 -17.04 -24.78
C ALA A 4 23.84 -16.39 -24.08
N VAL A 5 23.53 -15.11 -24.31
CA VAL A 5 22.47 -14.36 -23.58
C VAL A 5 21.14 -14.29 -24.35
N ALA A 6 21.19 -14.15 -25.67
CA ALA A 6 20.03 -14.41 -26.52
C ALA A 6 19.66 -15.89 -26.46
N ALA A 7 20.68 -16.78 -26.40
CA ALA A 7 20.47 -18.13 -25.96
C ALA A 7 20.00 -18.16 -24.51
N SER A 8 20.45 -17.41 -23.51
CA SER A 8 19.87 -17.51 -22.14
C SER A 8 18.36 -17.23 -22.06
N VAL A 9 17.81 -16.31 -22.86
CA VAL A 9 16.35 -16.04 -22.88
C VAL A 9 15.60 -17.05 -23.76
N LEU A 10 16.16 -17.43 -24.91
CA LEU A 10 15.61 -18.48 -25.78
C LEU A 10 15.84 -19.90 -25.23
N ILE A 11 16.87 -20.13 -24.43
CA ILE A 11 17.20 -21.32 -23.63
C ILE A 11 16.34 -21.25 -22.39
N PHE A 12 16.13 -20.12 -21.72
CA PHE A 12 15.13 -20.07 -20.64
C PHE A 12 13.78 -20.50 -21.18
N LEU A 13 13.30 -19.92 -22.29
CA LEU A 13 12.06 -20.32 -22.96
C LEU A 13 12.10 -21.74 -23.57
N ALA A 14 13.21 -22.18 -24.19
CA ALA A 14 13.31 -23.49 -24.88
C ALA A 14 13.86 -24.64 -24.02
N VAL A 15 14.40 -24.36 -22.83
CA VAL A 15 14.64 -25.32 -21.75
C VAL A 15 13.34 -25.46 -20.99
N TRP A 16 12.65 -24.37 -20.68
CA TRP A 16 11.37 -24.45 -19.96
C TRP A 16 10.22 -25.06 -20.73
N LEU A 17 10.03 -24.74 -22.02
CA LEU A 17 8.92 -25.31 -22.79
C LEU A 17 8.90 -26.85 -22.77
N PRO A 18 10.03 -27.55 -23.01
CA PRO A 18 10.10 -29.01 -22.87
C PRO A 18 10.32 -29.51 -21.43
N LEU A 19 10.78 -28.67 -20.48
CA LEU A 19 10.89 -29.07 -19.07
C LEU A 19 9.57 -29.01 -18.31
N ALA A 20 8.61 -28.16 -18.69
CA ALA A 20 7.29 -28.14 -18.06
C ALA A 20 6.54 -29.49 -18.22
N ASP A 21 6.81 -30.21 -19.31
CA ASP A 21 6.30 -31.58 -19.54
C ASP A 21 7.12 -32.67 -18.81
N LEU A 22 8.35 -32.38 -18.36
CA LEU A 22 9.29 -33.35 -17.76
C LEU A 22 9.47 -33.18 -16.24
N VAL A 23 9.28 -31.97 -15.72
CA VAL A 23 9.47 -31.56 -14.33
C VAL A 23 8.37 -30.53 -14.01
N PRO A 24 7.35 -30.88 -13.21
CA PRO A 24 6.28 -29.95 -12.83
C PRO A 24 6.86 -28.67 -12.25
N PHE A 25 6.34 -27.50 -12.58
CA PHE A 25 6.87 -26.23 -12.06
C PHE A 25 6.78 -26.19 -10.53
N ALA A 26 5.74 -26.81 -9.96
CA ALA A 26 5.62 -27.10 -8.53
C ALA A 26 6.88 -27.77 -7.93
N SER A 27 7.55 -28.69 -8.65
CA SER A 27 8.73 -29.39 -8.12
C SER A 27 10.00 -28.52 -8.07
N VAL A 28 10.13 -27.53 -8.97
CA VAL A 28 11.23 -26.55 -8.93
C VAL A 28 11.06 -25.60 -7.75
N VAL A 29 9.83 -25.13 -7.54
CA VAL A 29 9.44 -24.26 -6.43
C VAL A 29 9.52 -25.01 -5.09
N ASN A 30 9.13 -26.29 -5.06
CA ASN A 30 9.15 -27.14 -3.87
C ASN A 30 10.50 -27.84 -3.61
N SER A 31 11.54 -27.63 -4.43
CA SER A 31 12.83 -28.31 -4.26
C SER A 31 13.62 -27.83 -3.02
N ASP A 32 14.28 -28.78 -2.34
CA ASP A 32 15.15 -28.54 -1.18
C ASP A 32 16.44 -27.77 -1.53
N ALA A 33 16.72 -27.55 -2.81
CA ALA A 33 17.93 -26.87 -3.29
C ALA A 33 18.05 -25.41 -2.80
N PHE A 34 16.94 -24.80 -2.35
CA PHE A 34 16.89 -23.43 -1.84
C PHE A 34 16.86 -23.33 -0.30
N ALA A 35 17.04 -24.44 0.43
CA ALA A 35 17.18 -24.49 1.89
C ALA A 35 18.19 -23.50 2.52
N PRO A 36 19.31 -23.08 1.86
CA PRO A 36 20.26 -22.15 2.47
C PRO A 36 19.76 -20.71 2.68
N LEU A 37 18.65 -20.30 2.06
CA LEU A 37 18.12 -18.93 2.11
C LEU A 37 17.25 -18.62 3.34
N GLY A 38 17.22 -19.53 4.32
CA GLY A 38 16.55 -19.29 5.60
C GLY A 38 15.05 -19.59 5.54
N GLY A 39 14.69 -20.85 5.76
CA GLY A 39 13.55 -21.24 6.60
C GLY A 39 12.13 -20.77 6.24
N SER A 40 11.84 -20.29 5.03
CA SER A 40 10.44 -20.12 4.60
C SER A 40 9.98 -21.35 3.80
N SER A 41 8.95 -22.00 4.32
CA SER A 41 8.26 -23.16 3.74
C SER A 41 7.24 -22.77 2.65
N SER A 42 7.04 -21.49 2.35
CA SER A 42 5.97 -21.05 1.43
C SER A 42 6.40 -21.12 -0.05
N PRO A 43 5.69 -21.88 -0.91
CA PRO A 43 5.97 -21.97 -2.35
C PRO A 43 5.86 -20.60 -3.05
N LEU A 44 4.92 -19.77 -2.59
CA LEU A 44 4.68 -18.43 -3.13
C LEU A 44 5.88 -17.49 -2.99
N LEU A 45 6.52 -17.46 -1.80
CA LEU A 45 7.67 -16.59 -1.59
C LEU A 45 8.85 -16.99 -2.48
N ARG A 46 9.06 -18.30 -2.66
CA ARG A 46 10.08 -18.83 -3.56
C ARG A 46 9.81 -18.43 -5.01
N PHE A 47 8.57 -18.57 -5.47
CA PHE A 47 8.16 -18.11 -6.79
C PHE A 47 8.46 -16.61 -7.00
N ALA A 48 8.04 -15.77 -6.06
CA ALA A 48 8.29 -14.33 -6.14
C ALA A 48 9.79 -14.01 -6.15
N LEU A 49 10.57 -14.64 -5.28
CA LEU A 49 12.02 -14.44 -5.20
C LEU A 49 12.72 -14.85 -6.50
N ILE A 50 12.36 -16.01 -7.08
CA ILE A 50 12.91 -16.48 -8.36
C ILE A 50 12.57 -15.49 -9.48
N SER A 51 11.31 -15.07 -9.57
CA SER A 51 10.84 -14.13 -10.61
C SER A 51 11.52 -12.76 -10.51
N VAL A 52 11.64 -12.21 -9.31
CA VAL A 52 12.34 -10.94 -9.05
C VAL A 52 13.84 -11.07 -9.32
N THR A 53 14.46 -12.19 -8.93
CA THR A 53 15.89 -12.44 -9.19
C THR A 53 16.16 -12.56 -10.69
N ALA A 54 15.31 -13.30 -11.43
CA ALA A 54 15.40 -13.43 -12.88
C ALA A 54 15.22 -12.07 -13.57
N PHE A 55 14.22 -11.29 -13.15
CA PHE A 55 14.02 -9.92 -13.61
C PHE A 55 15.27 -9.08 -13.40
N THR A 56 15.85 -9.10 -12.20
CA THR A 56 17.01 -8.29 -11.83
C THR A 56 18.26 -8.70 -12.63
N LEU A 57 18.49 -10.00 -12.78
CA LEU A 57 19.63 -10.53 -13.53
C LEU A 57 19.58 -10.11 -15.00
N VAL A 58 18.43 -10.31 -15.67
CA VAL A 58 18.29 -9.99 -17.09
C VAL A 58 18.31 -8.47 -17.32
N SER A 59 17.62 -7.70 -16.49
CA SER A 59 17.48 -6.25 -16.68
C SER A 59 18.77 -5.45 -16.52
N VAL A 60 19.75 -5.99 -15.79
CA VAL A 60 21.04 -5.34 -15.56
C VAL A 60 22.08 -5.68 -16.63
N LEU A 61 22.00 -6.87 -17.24
CA LEU A 61 22.97 -7.32 -18.24
C LEU A 61 22.98 -6.44 -19.49
N PRO A 62 24.10 -6.30 -20.22
CA PRO A 62 24.12 -5.61 -21.50
C PRO A 62 23.36 -6.40 -22.56
N HIS A 63 22.44 -5.74 -23.26
CA HIS A 63 21.59 -6.38 -24.27
C HIS A 63 22.19 -6.19 -25.67
N PRO A 64 22.24 -7.24 -26.51
CA PRO A 64 22.64 -7.11 -27.90
C PRO A 64 21.61 -6.30 -28.69
N ARG A 65 22.07 -5.56 -29.70
CA ARG A 65 21.16 -4.89 -30.65
C ARG A 65 20.61 -5.94 -31.61
N ILE A 66 19.39 -6.39 -31.36
CA ILE A 66 18.64 -7.23 -32.29
C ILE A 66 17.67 -6.31 -33.02
N ARG A 67 17.55 -6.44 -34.34
CA ARG A 67 16.57 -5.68 -35.12
C ARG A 67 15.20 -6.34 -35.02
N SER A 68 14.50 -6.13 -33.91
CA SER A 68 13.12 -6.60 -33.73
C SER A 68 12.13 -5.44 -33.89
N GLY A 69 11.15 -5.60 -34.78
CA GLY A 69 10.16 -4.55 -35.09
C GLY A 69 8.99 -4.51 -34.09
N PRO A 70 8.13 -3.48 -34.11
CA PRO A 70 7.03 -3.32 -33.14
C PRO A 70 6.11 -4.55 -33.04
N TRP A 71 5.79 -5.19 -34.15
CA TRP A 71 4.95 -6.39 -34.19
C TRP A 71 5.57 -7.59 -33.50
N THR A 72 6.89 -7.74 -33.54
CA THR A 72 7.57 -8.83 -32.82
C THR A 72 7.44 -8.67 -31.31
N VAL A 73 7.52 -7.43 -30.80
CA VAL A 73 7.25 -7.12 -29.39
C VAL A 73 5.81 -7.49 -29.03
N GLY A 74 4.85 -7.12 -29.89
CA GLY A 74 3.44 -7.48 -29.72
C GLY A 74 3.20 -8.99 -29.67
N ILE A 75 3.84 -9.77 -30.55
CA ILE A 75 3.71 -11.24 -30.57
C ILE A 75 4.32 -11.86 -29.31
N VAL A 76 5.51 -11.42 -28.91
CA VAL A 76 6.20 -11.93 -27.70
C VAL A 76 5.36 -11.66 -26.46
N VAL A 77 4.79 -10.47 -26.31
CA VAL A 77 3.90 -10.14 -25.19
C VAL A 77 2.57 -10.89 -25.30
N GLY A 78 1.95 -10.88 -26.49
CA GLY A 78 0.63 -11.45 -26.73
C GLY A 78 0.55 -12.96 -26.55
N LEU A 79 1.62 -13.70 -26.85
CA LEU A 79 1.72 -15.15 -26.62
C LEU A 79 2.39 -15.48 -25.29
N GLY A 80 3.40 -14.70 -24.89
CA GLY A 80 4.16 -14.96 -23.66
C GLY A 80 3.33 -14.76 -22.41
N PHE A 81 2.51 -13.71 -22.34
CA PHE A 81 1.69 -13.42 -21.17
C PHE A 81 0.68 -14.55 -20.84
N PRO A 82 -0.22 -14.97 -21.75
CA PRO A 82 -1.18 -16.04 -21.44
C PRO A 82 -0.51 -17.38 -21.12
N LEU A 83 0.59 -17.73 -21.81
CA LEU A 83 1.34 -18.97 -21.56
C LEU A 83 1.87 -19.01 -20.12
N LEU A 84 2.55 -17.93 -19.71
CA LEU A 84 3.17 -17.85 -18.40
C LEU A 84 2.13 -17.81 -17.28
N LEU A 85 1.01 -17.10 -17.49
CA LEU A 85 -0.07 -17.07 -16.53
C LEU A 85 -0.75 -18.43 -16.37
N GLY A 86 -0.94 -19.18 -17.46
CA GLY A 86 -1.49 -20.54 -17.41
C GLY A 86 -0.60 -21.49 -16.60
N LEU A 87 0.73 -21.41 -16.78
CA LEU A 87 1.69 -22.20 -16.01
C LEU A 87 1.67 -21.85 -14.51
N VAL A 88 1.63 -20.56 -14.18
CA VAL A 88 1.63 -20.11 -12.78
C VAL A 88 0.30 -20.45 -12.09
N TRP A 89 -0.83 -20.29 -12.77
CA TRP A 89 -2.16 -20.59 -12.21
C TRP A 89 -2.33 -22.09 -11.94
N ALA A 90 -1.98 -22.96 -12.88
CA ALA A 90 -2.20 -24.40 -12.77
C ALA A 90 -1.49 -25.03 -11.55
N ASP A 91 -0.29 -24.56 -11.21
CA ASP A 91 0.55 -25.19 -10.18
C ASP A 91 0.53 -24.48 -8.81
N ILE A 92 0.21 -23.18 -8.74
CA ILE A 92 0.38 -22.38 -7.50
C ILE A 92 -0.94 -21.76 -7.01
N GLY A 93 -1.84 -21.39 -7.92
CA GLY A 93 -2.98 -20.52 -7.62
C GLY A 93 -4.04 -21.08 -6.66
N PRO A 94 -4.63 -22.25 -6.92
CA PRO A 94 -5.85 -22.70 -6.24
C PRO A 94 -5.70 -22.93 -4.73
N PHE A 95 -4.51 -23.31 -4.27
CA PHE A 95 -4.33 -23.83 -2.90
C PHE A 95 -3.77 -22.80 -1.91
N LEU A 96 -3.20 -21.69 -2.39
CA LEU A 96 -2.43 -20.76 -1.54
C LEU A 96 -2.98 -19.32 -1.50
N LEU A 97 -3.92 -18.99 -2.39
CA LEU A 97 -4.53 -17.66 -2.50
C LEU A 97 -5.82 -17.39 -1.71
N PRO A 98 -6.56 -18.36 -1.12
CA PRO A 98 -7.87 -18.04 -0.53
C PRO A 98 -7.83 -17.14 0.71
N TYR A 99 -6.84 -17.33 1.60
CA TYR A 99 -6.90 -16.82 2.98
C TYR A 99 -5.78 -15.84 3.38
N GLY A 100 -4.83 -15.54 2.48
CA GLY A 100 -3.65 -14.74 2.80
C GLY A 100 -3.51 -13.47 1.97
N ARG A 101 -3.69 -12.28 2.57
CA ARG A 101 -3.41 -11.01 1.87
C ARG A 101 -1.94 -10.85 1.47
N LEU A 102 -0.99 -11.22 2.33
CA LEU A 102 0.43 -11.18 1.99
C LEU A 102 0.76 -12.18 0.88
N ASP A 103 0.18 -13.38 0.95
CA ASP A 103 0.33 -14.41 -0.07
C ASP A 103 -0.15 -13.93 -1.45
N TRP A 104 -1.28 -13.21 -1.48
CA TRP A 104 -1.76 -12.56 -2.70
C TRP A 104 -0.81 -11.47 -3.22
N ILE A 105 -0.28 -10.61 -2.35
CA ILE A 105 0.69 -9.56 -2.77
C ILE A 105 1.97 -10.22 -3.31
N VAL A 106 2.46 -11.27 -2.66
CA VAL A 106 3.65 -12.02 -3.10
C VAL A 106 3.40 -12.69 -4.46
N TYR A 107 2.22 -13.30 -4.65
CA TYR A 107 1.79 -13.86 -5.93
C TYR A 107 1.72 -12.80 -7.04
N GLU A 108 1.09 -11.66 -6.75
CA GLU A 108 0.97 -10.53 -7.67
C GLU A 108 2.36 -10.01 -8.07
N MET A 109 3.24 -9.77 -7.10
CA MET A 109 4.59 -9.27 -7.33
C MET A 109 5.45 -10.25 -8.14
N GLY A 110 5.35 -11.55 -7.86
CA GLY A 110 6.02 -12.59 -8.64
C GLY A 110 5.53 -12.65 -10.09
N THR A 111 4.21 -12.58 -10.28
CA THR A 111 3.58 -12.55 -11.61
C THR A 111 3.96 -11.27 -12.36
N ALA A 112 3.89 -10.11 -11.71
CA ALA A 112 4.27 -8.82 -12.25
C ALA A 112 5.75 -8.80 -12.67
N ALA A 113 6.66 -9.35 -11.85
CA ALA A 113 8.09 -9.43 -12.18
C ALA A 113 8.33 -10.25 -13.46
N LEU A 114 7.63 -11.37 -13.59
CA LEU A 114 7.76 -12.29 -14.71
C LEU A 114 7.17 -11.71 -16.02
N LEU A 115 6.00 -11.08 -15.96
CA LEU A 115 5.43 -10.36 -17.11
C LEU A 115 6.28 -9.13 -17.49
N SER A 116 6.79 -8.40 -16.50
CA SER A 116 7.69 -7.27 -16.70
C SER A 116 9.02 -7.67 -17.32
N LEU A 117 9.53 -8.86 -16.98
CA LEU A 117 10.71 -9.45 -17.58
C LEU A 117 10.51 -9.65 -19.08
N VAL A 118 9.38 -10.23 -19.49
CA VAL A 118 9.04 -10.45 -20.91
C VAL A 118 8.88 -9.13 -21.66
N ALA A 119 8.03 -8.22 -21.13
CA ALA A 119 7.75 -6.94 -21.79
C ALA A 119 9.00 -6.04 -21.86
N GLY A 120 9.74 -5.92 -20.75
CA GLY A 120 10.96 -5.10 -20.68
C GLY A 120 12.06 -5.64 -21.60
N SER A 121 12.28 -6.96 -21.62
CA SER A 121 13.25 -7.58 -22.53
C SER A 121 12.89 -7.34 -23.99
N ALA A 122 11.62 -7.51 -24.36
CA ALA A 122 11.13 -7.25 -25.71
C ALA A 122 11.32 -5.79 -26.12
N LEU A 123 11.05 -4.84 -25.22
CA LEU A 123 11.23 -3.40 -25.47
C LEU A 123 12.69 -2.97 -25.60
N VAL A 124 13.58 -3.48 -24.74
CA VAL A 124 15.03 -3.14 -24.80
C VAL A 124 15.64 -3.64 -26.11
N LEU A 125 15.21 -4.82 -26.57
CA LEU A 125 15.65 -5.43 -27.82
C LEU A 125 15.01 -4.79 -29.06
N SER A 126 13.98 -3.96 -28.92
CA SER A 126 13.26 -3.38 -30.07
C SER A 126 14.01 -2.25 -30.78
N GLU A 127 13.84 -2.19 -32.11
CA GLU A 127 14.25 -1.05 -32.95
C GLU A 127 13.05 -0.53 -33.76
N SER A 128 13.00 0.78 -33.99
CA SER A 128 11.99 1.42 -34.83
C SER A 128 12.57 2.66 -35.51
N THR A 129 12.14 2.92 -36.74
CA THR A 129 12.47 4.14 -37.49
C THR A 129 11.68 5.36 -36.99
N ARG A 130 10.55 5.13 -36.30
CA ARG A 130 9.73 6.18 -35.69
C ARG A 130 10.16 6.38 -34.24
N SER A 131 10.40 7.63 -33.85
CA SER A 131 10.61 8.07 -32.47
C SER A 131 9.54 9.08 -32.09
N SER A 132 8.89 8.86 -30.95
CA SER A 132 7.90 9.81 -30.42
C SER A 132 7.75 9.61 -28.92
N PRO A 133 8.11 10.58 -28.07
CA PRO A 133 7.92 10.45 -26.62
C PRO A 133 6.43 10.33 -26.24
N LEU A 134 5.54 10.91 -27.06
CA LEU A 134 4.09 10.78 -26.86
C LEU A 134 3.61 9.34 -27.00
N ALA A 135 4.23 8.53 -27.87
CA ALA A 135 3.88 7.12 -28.00
C ALA A 135 4.14 6.34 -26.71
N GLY A 136 5.19 6.68 -25.97
CA GLY A 136 5.43 6.09 -24.64
C GLY A 136 4.31 6.42 -23.65
N LEU A 137 3.85 7.67 -23.62
CA LEU A 137 2.72 8.07 -22.76
C LEU A 137 1.41 7.41 -23.20
N SER A 138 1.15 7.30 -24.50
CA SER A 138 -0.02 6.61 -25.03
C SER A 138 -0.02 5.14 -24.65
N ALA A 139 1.13 4.45 -24.71
CA ALA A 139 1.25 3.06 -24.28
C ALA A 139 0.89 2.87 -22.81
N LEU A 140 1.40 3.74 -21.92
CA LEU A 140 1.07 3.72 -20.49
C LEU A 140 -0.43 3.96 -20.27
N GLY A 141 -1.02 4.95 -20.96
CA GLY A 141 -2.45 5.23 -20.89
C GLY A 141 -3.30 4.04 -21.35
N THR A 142 -2.95 3.41 -22.46
CA THR A 142 -3.64 2.20 -22.96
C THR A 142 -3.53 1.03 -21.99
N ALA A 143 -2.36 0.80 -21.40
CA ALA A 143 -2.16 -0.26 -20.41
C ALA A 143 -3.02 -0.05 -19.15
N LEU A 144 -3.12 1.19 -18.67
CA LEU A 144 -3.98 1.55 -17.53
C LEU A 144 -5.47 1.39 -17.87
N CYS A 145 -5.90 1.78 -19.07
CA CYS A 145 -7.29 1.57 -19.52
C CYS A 145 -7.65 0.08 -19.62
N LEU A 146 -6.75 -0.75 -20.15
CA LEU A 146 -6.96 -2.21 -20.21
C LEU A 146 -7.04 -2.83 -18.81
N SER A 147 -6.19 -2.39 -17.89
CA SER A 147 -6.24 -2.83 -16.50
C SER A 147 -7.54 -2.43 -15.80
N ALA A 148 -8.00 -1.20 -15.99
CA ALA A 148 -9.29 -0.75 -15.47
C ALA A 148 -10.47 -1.54 -16.06
N PHE A 149 -10.43 -1.84 -17.36
CA PHE A 149 -11.44 -2.69 -18.01
C PHE A 149 -11.41 -4.13 -17.47
N GLY A 150 -10.22 -4.69 -17.26
CA GLY A 150 -10.05 -5.99 -16.59
C GLY A 150 -10.61 -5.98 -15.18
N ALA A 151 -10.37 -4.93 -14.40
CA ALA A 151 -10.94 -4.80 -13.06
C ALA A 151 -12.48 -4.80 -13.08
N VAL A 152 -13.11 -4.05 -14.00
CA VAL A 152 -14.57 -4.07 -14.19
C VAL A 152 -15.05 -5.46 -14.60
N TRP A 153 -14.28 -6.17 -15.44
CA TRP A 153 -14.58 -7.53 -15.86
C TRP A 153 -14.58 -8.51 -14.68
N VAL A 154 -13.54 -8.52 -13.83
CA VAL A 154 -13.49 -9.33 -12.59
C VAL A 154 -14.71 -9.02 -11.74
N TRP A 155 -15.00 -7.73 -11.57
CA TRP A 155 -16.12 -7.33 -10.74
C TRP A 155 -17.40 -7.98 -11.27
N SER A 156 -17.63 -8.01 -12.58
CA SER A 156 -18.83 -8.61 -13.18
C SER A 156 -18.86 -10.14 -13.27
N THR A 157 -17.72 -10.83 -13.41
CA THR A 157 -17.68 -12.25 -13.81
C THR A 157 -16.80 -13.14 -12.92
N ALA A 158 -16.17 -12.57 -11.89
CA ALA A 158 -15.21 -13.20 -10.97
C ALA A 158 -13.89 -13.70 -11.61
N SER A 159 -13.89 -14.06 -12.89
CA SER A 159 -12.76 -14.70 -13.57
C SER A 159 -12.41 -14.03 -14.89
N HIS A 160 -11.19 -14.29 -15.39
CA HIS A 160 -10.78 -13.91 -16.73
C HIS A 160 -10.44 -15.15 -17.56
N PRO A 161 -10.75 -15.14 -18.87
CA PRO A 161 -10.19 -16.14 -19.76
C PRO A 161 -8.69 -15.91 -19.97
N LEU A 162 -7.91 -16.98 -20.11
CA LEU A 162 -6.45 -16.92 -20.30
C LEU A 162 -6.00 -15.99 -21.44
N TRP A 163 -6.75 -15.94 -22.55
CA TRP A 163 -6.43 -15.08 -23.70
C TRP A 163 -6.50 -13.58 -23.40
N TRP A 164 -7.16 -13.18 -22.30
CA TRP A 164 -7.28 -11.78 -21.90
C TRP A 164 -5.91 -11.08 -21.80
N ALA A 165 -4.92 -11.79 -21.28
CA ALA A 165 -3.56 -11.30 -21.13
C ALA A 165 -2.88 -10.93 -22.47
N SER A 166 -3.38 -11.46 -23.60
CA SER A 166 -2.87 -11.11 -24.93
C SER A 166 -3.17 -9.66 -25.33
N LEU A 167 -4.15 -9.00 -24.71
CA LEU A 167 -4.51 -7.61 -25.01
C LEU A 167 -3.38 -6.61 -24.71
N TRP A 168 -2.46 -6.96 -23.80
CA TRP A 168 -1.28 -6.16 -23.49
C TRP A 168 -0.23 -6.12 -24.61
N ALA A 169 -0.41 -6.91 -25.69
CA ALA A 169 0.33 -6.72 -26.92
C ALA A 169 0.14 -5.31 -27.51
N ILE A 170 -1.05 -4.71 -27.34
CA ILE A 170 -1.39 -3.38 -27.87
C ILE A 170 -0.48 -2.29 -27.27
N PRO A 171 -0.46 -2.06 -25.93
CA PRO A 171 0.44 -1.07 -25.34
C PRO A 171 1.92 -1.41 -25.58
N ALA A 172 2.29 -2.69 -25.66
CA ALA A 172 3.67 -3.08 -25.96
C ALA A 172 4.12 -2.65 -27.37
N ILE A 173 3.26 -2.77 -28.39
CA ILE A 173 3.54 -2.28 -29.76
C ILE A 173 3.67 -0.75 -29.76
N ILE A 174 2.75 -0.05 -29.08
CA ILE A 174 2.72 1.42 -29.02
C ILE A 174 3.94 1.98 -28.27
N ALA A 175 4.48 1.23 -27.31
CA ALA A 175 5.64 1.64 -26.52
C ALA A 175 6.95 1.72 -27.32
N VAL A 176 7.07 0.96 -28.42
CA VAL A 176 8.34 0.84 -29.16
C VAL A 176 8.85 2.19 -29.68
N PRO A 177 8.06 3.02 -30.41
CA PRO A 177 8.48 4.38 -30.77
C PRO A 177 8.79 5.30 -29.59
N GLY A 178 8.17 5.07 -28.43
CA GLY A 178 8.40 5.80 -27.18
C GLY A 178 9.80 5.56 -26.62
N VAL A 179 10.24 4.31 -26.64
CA VAL A 179 11.59 3.92 -26.21
C VAL A 179 12.67 4.52 -27.11
N GLN A 180 12.43 4.62 -28.42
CA GLN A 180 13.41 5.18 -29.37
C GLN A 180 13.60 6.70 -29.27
N ALA A 181 12.76 7.41 -28.50
CA ALA A 181 12.94 8.84 -28.26
C ALA A 181 14.13 9.16 -27.33
N TRP A 182 14.69 8.14 -26.66
CA TRP A 182 15.76 8.27 -25.67
C TRP A 182 17.02 7.55 -26.13
N SER A 183 18.19 7.97 -25.62
CA SER A 183 19.49 7.41 -26.00
C SER A 183 20.35 7.02 -24.80
N GLY A 184 21.35 6.17 -25.03
CA GLY A 184 22.28 5.70 -23.99
C GLY A 184 21.58 4.93 -22.86
N TRP A 185 21.96 5.22 -21.62
CA TRP A 185 21.39 4.58 -20.44
C TRP A 185 19.90 4.93 -20.22
N GLN A 186 19.46 6.13 -20.63
CA GLN A 186 18.06 6.57 -20.50
C GLN A 186 17.10 5.68 -21.31
N ARG A 187 17.53 5.18 -22.48
CA ARG A 187 16.72 4.25 -23.29
C ARG A 187 16.38 2.99 -22.50
N ASN A 188 17.37 2.39 -21.83
CA ASN A 188 17.15 1.17 -21.04
C ASN A 188 16.28 1.46 -19.82
N PHE A 189 16.52 2.57 -19.12
CA PHE A 189 15.69 3.00 -17.98
C PHE A 189 14.22 3.17 -18.39
N ILE A 190 13.96 3.85 -19.51
CA ILE A 190 12.59 4.06 -20.02
C ILE A 190 11.97 2.75 -20.53
N ALA A 191 12.73 1.90 -21.23
CA ALA A 191 12.24 0.60 -21.71
C ALA A 191 11.81 -0.31 -20.55
N TRP A 192 12.65 -0.43 -19.51
CA TRP A 192 12.29 -1.19 -18.31
C TRP A 192 11.15 -0.53 -17.53
N GLY A 193 11.09 0.80 -17.41
CA GLY A 193 9.97 1.48 -16.75
C GLY A 193 8.62 1.24 -17.45
N ILE A 194 8.60 1.30 -18.78
CA ILE A 194 7.38 0.98 -19.55
C ILE A 194 7.08 -0.53 -19.46
N GLY A 195 8.09 -1.39 -19.54
CA GLY A 195 7.95 -2.84 -19.39
C GLY A 195 7.36 -3.25 -18.04
N ILE A 196 7.84 -2.65 -16.95
CA ILE A 196 7.32 -2.84 -15.58
C ILE A 196 5.85 -2.41 -15.51
N THR A 197 5.51 -1.27 -16.10
CA THR A 197 4.13 -0.79 -16.09
C THR A 197 3.21 -1.72 -16.89
N ILE A 198 3.63 -2.17 -18.08
CA ILE A 198 2.85 -3.13 -18.89
C ILE A 198 2.68 -4.47 -18.16
N GLY A 199 3.74 -5.01 -17.57
CA GLY A 199 3.70 -6.27 -16.83
C GLY A 199 2.81 -6.18 -15.58
N SER A 200 2.96 -5.12 -14.78
CA SER A 200 2.18 -4.92 -13.56
C SER A 200 0.71 -4.65 -13.86
N THR A 201 0.40 -3.81 -14.86
CA THR A 201 -0.99 -3.53 -15.24
C THR A 201 -1.72 -4.75 -15.82
N ALA A 202 -0.99 -5.73 -16.37
CA ALA A 202 -1.53 -7.05 -16.72
C ALA A 202 -1.71 -7.96 -15.51
N ALA A 203 -0.71 -8.01 -14.62
CA ALA A 203 -0.73 -8.87 -13.45
C ALA A 203 -1.86 -8.52 -12.47
N ILE A 204 -2.08 -7.23 -12.16
CA ILE A 204 -3.03 -6.78 -11.14
C ILE A 204 -4.46 -7.34 -11.33
N PRO A 205 -5.16 -7.11 -12.46
CA PRO A 205 -6.53 -7.61 -12.62
C PRO A 205 -6.59 -9.14 -12.71
N ILE A 206 -5.54 -9.79 -13.23
CA ILE A 206 -5.50 -11.25 -13.38
C ILE A 206 -5.25 -11.94 -12.03
N ALA A 207 -4.30 -11.42 -11.24
CA ALA A 207 -4.05 -11.86 -9.89
C ALA A 207 -5.27 -11.62 -8.99
N TRP A 208 -6.02 -10.54 -9.22
CA TRP A 208 -7.30 -10.32 -8.53
C TRP A 208 -8.33 -11.39 -8.89
N SER A 209 -8.57 -11.69 -10.19
CA SER A 209 -9.47 -12.79 -10.57
C SER A 209 -9.06 -14.13 -9.99
N HIS A 210 -7.77 -14.45 -10.01
CA HIS A 210 -7.23 -15.69 -9.46
C HIS A 210 -7.53 -15.81 -7.95
N ARG A 211 -7.45 -14.71 -7.20
CA ARG A 211 -7.84 -14.71 -5.78
C ARG A 211 -9.33 -14.96 -5.59
N VAL A 212 -10.18 -14.27 -6.37
CA VAL A 212 -11.64 -14.44 -6.26
C VAL A 212 -12.02 -15.88 -6.60
N GLU A 213 -11.47 -16.45 -7.67
CA GLU A 213 -11.72 -17.83 -8.08
C GLU A 213 -11.25 -18.84 -7.02
N ALA A 214 -10.06 -18.63 -6.42
CA ALA A 214 -9.57 -19.47 -5.32
C ALA A 214 -10.45 -19.36 -4.06
N GLN A 215 -10.94 -18.16 -3.73
CA GLN A 215 -11.83 -17.93 -2.59
C GLN A 215 -13.20 -18.55 -2.79
N MET A 216 -13.74 -18.47 -4.00
CA MET A 216 -14.99 -19.12 -4.37
C MET A 216 -14.82 -20.63 -4.24
N LYS A 217 -13.82 -21.22 -4.92
CA LYS A 217 -13.55 -22.66 -4.86
C LYS A 217 -13.38 -23.19 -3.43
N ALA A 218 -12.60 -22.49 -2.61
CA ALA A 218 -12.41 -22.88 -1.21
C ALA A 218 -13.72 -22.77 -0.39
N GLY A 219 -14.59 -21.82 -0.74
CA GLY A 219 -15.93 -21.72 -0.16
C GLY A 219 -16.84 -22.88 -0.57
N GLU A 220 -16.77 -23.34 -1.82
CA GLU A 220 -17.52 -24.52 -2.26
C GLU A 220 -17.09 -25.76 -1.48
N GLU A 221 -15.78 -26.04 -1.42
CA GLU A 221 -15.24 -27.18 -0.66
C GLU A 221 -15.63 -27.11 0.83
N ARG A 222 -15.68 -25.91 1.41
CA ARG A 222 -16.07 -25.70 2.82
C ARG A 222 -17.56 -25.95 3.05
N LEU A 223 -18.42 -25.40 2.19
CA LEU A 223 -19.88 -25.57 2.27
C LEU A 223 -20.28 -27.03 2.00
N GLU A 224 -19.63 -27.68 1.03
CA GLU A 224 -19.80 -29.11 0.76
C GLU A 224 -19.43 -29.96 1.99
N GLY A 225 -18.30 -29.65 2.66
CA GLY A 225 -17.91 -30.35 3.90
C GLY A 225 -18.85 -30.13 5.09
N LEU A 226 -19.57 -28.99 5.13
CA LEU A 226 -20.58 -28.71 6.15
C LEU A 226 -21.90 -29.43 5.87
N ALA A 227 -22.32 -29.47 4.62
CA ALA A 227 -23.51 -30.20 4.18
C ALA A 227 -23.30 -31.74 4.15
N ALA A 228 -22.05 -32.19 4.11
CA ALA A 228 -21.72 -33.61 4.17
C ALA A 228 -22.13 -34.23 5.52
N PHE A 229 -22.77 -35.41 5.43
CA PHE A 229 -23.14 -36.22 6.60
C PHE A 229 -21.90 -36.75 7.33
N ASP A 230 -20.86 -37.13 6.58
CA ASP A 230 -19.62 -37.69 7.10
C ASP A 230 -18.41 -36.79 6.78
N ASP A 231 -17.50 -36.68 7.74
CA ASP A 231 -16.15 -36.12 7.60
C ASP A 231 -15.11 -37.21 7.90
N PRO A 232 -14.57 -37.87 6.85
CA PRO A 232 -13.62 -38.98 7.01
C PRO A 232 -12.31 -38.59 7.71
N GLU A 233 -11.87 -37.33 7.58
CA GLU A 233 -10.66 -36.84 8.23
C GLU A 233 -10.88 -36.72 9.74
N LEU A 234 -11.99 -36.06 10.13
CA LEU A 234 -12.38 -35.94 11.52
C LEU A 234 -12.64 -37.32 12.16
N GLU A 235 -13.35 -38.21 11.47
CA GLU A 235 -13.61 -39.58 11.95
C GLU A 235 -12.30 -40.33 12.27
N SER A 236 -11.33 -40.29 11.35
CA SER A 236 -10.01 -40.91 11.54
C SER A 236 -9.28 -40.35 12.77
N LEU A 237 -9.31 -39.02 12.95
CA LEU A 237 -8.66 -38.34 14.06
C LEU A 237 -9.36 -38.60 15.41
N LEU A 238 -10.69 -38.71 15.43
CA LEU A 238 -11.48 -39.09 16.62
C LEU A 238 -11.19 -40.53 17.07
N LEU A 239 -11.17 -41.49 16.14
CA LEU A 239 -10.81 -42.87 16.45
C LEU A 239 -9.38 -42.96 17.00
N ARG A 240 -8.45 -42.22 16.37
CA ARG A 240 -7.06 -42.12 16.84
C ARG A 240 -6.98 -41.54 18.24
N PHE A 241 -7.75 -40.49 18.54
CA PHE A 241 -7.85 -39.92 19.89
C PHE A 241 -8.23 -40.97 20.93
N GLY A 242 -9.29 -41.75 20.69
CA GLY A 242 -9.71 -42.80 21.63
C GLY A 242 -8.61 -43.80 21.94
N THR A 243 -7.89 -44.27 20.90
CA THR A 243 -6.78 -45.21 21.08
C THR A 243 -5.58 -44.61 21.82
N VAL A 244 -5.27 -43.34 21.57
CA VAL A 244 -4.16 -42.64 22.23
C VAL A 244 -4.52 -42.36 23.69
N ALA A 245 -5.77 -41.96 23.98
CA ALA A 245 -6.24 -41.70 25.34
C ALA A 245 -6.16 -42.95 26.22
N ASP A 246 -6.65 -44.10 25.73
CA ASP A 246 -6.58 -45.37 26.47
C ASP A 246 -5.12 -45.81 26.73
N SER A 247 -4.24 -45.65 25.73
CA SER A 247 -2.82 -45.96 25.85
C SER A 247 -2.10 -45.07 26.87
N LEU A 248 -2.33 -43.75 26.83
CA LEU A 248 -1.74 -42.79 27.76
C LEU A 248 -2.22 -43.02 29.20
N HIS A 249 -3.50 -43.32 29.39
CA HIS A 249 -4.05 -43.60 30.71
C HIS A 249 -3.52 -44.94 31.25
N SER A 250 -3.43 -45.97 30.41
CA SER A 250 -2.82 -47.26 30.76
C SER A 250 -1.34 -47.14 31.16
N ALA A 251 -0.64 -46.12 30.67
CA ALA A 251 0.74 -45.79 31.07
C ALA A 251 0.83 -45.03 32.42
N GLY A 252 -0.29 -44.82 33.11
CA GLY A 252 -0.36 -44.12 34.39
C GLY A 252 -0.43 -42.59 34.27
N GLY A 253 -0.86 -42.06 33.12
CA GLY A 253 -1.09 -40.64 32.93
C GLY A 253 -2.29 -40.12 33.74
N ASP A 254 -2.14 -38.95 34.34
CA ASP A 254 -3.24 -38.22 34.98
C ASP A 254 -4.28 -37.73 33.95
N ASP A 255 -5.52 -37.57 34.36
CA ASP A 255 -6.69 -37.35 33.50
C ASP A 255 -6.55 -36.11 32.59
N VAL A 256 -6.04 -34.99 33.14
CA VAL A 256 -5.73 -33.77 32.37
C VAL A 256 -4.65 -34.04 31.32
N THR A 257 -3.61 -34.80 31.71
CA THR A 257 -2.46 -35.11 30.85
C THR A 257 -2.89 -36.03 29.71
N VAL A 258 -3.79 -36.99 30.00
CA VAL A 258 -4.38 -37.89 29.01
C VAL A 258 -5.20 -37.09 28.00
N LEU A 259 -6.13 -36.23 28.43
CA LEU A 259 -6.95 -35.44 27.51
C LEU A 259 -6.10 -34.54 26.60
N TYR A 260 -5.19 -33.76 27.19
CA TYR A 260 -4.38 -32.81 26.43
C TYR A 260 -3.45 -33.52 25.43
N ASN A 261 -2.74 -34.56 25.88
CA ASN A 261 -1.83 -35.28 24.99
C ASN A 261 -2.57 -36.11 23.96
N ALA A 262 -3.74 -36.69 24.28
CA ALA A 262 -4.55 -37.39 23.30
C ALA A 262 -5.05 -36.43 22.21
N TRP A 263 -5.51 -35.23 22.58
CA TRP A 263 -5.96 -34.19 21.65
C TRP A 263 -4.84 -33.73 20.71
N ARG A 264 -3.64 -33.53 21.26
CA ARG A 264 -2.47 -33.10 20.48
C ARG A 264 -1.89 -34.22 19.62
N LEU A 265 -1.68 -35.41 20.18
CA LEU A 265 -1.04 -36.52 19.48
C LEU A 265 -1.95 -37.21 18.48
N SER A 266 -3.27 -37.12 18.64
CA SER A 266 -4.21 -37.63 17.63
C SER A 266 -4.13 -36.83 16.34
N GLY A 267 -3.84 -35.52 16.43
CA GLY A 267 -3.89 -34.56 15.32
C GLY A 267 -5.15 -33.69 15.35
N LEU A 268 -6.08 -33.90 16.30
CA LEU A 268 -7.27 -33.06 16.46
C LEU A 268 -6.91 -31.59 16.75
N ALA A 269 -5.81 -31.35 17.47
CA ALA A 269 -5.31 -30.00 17.72
C ALA A 269 -4.90 -29.25 16.45
N ASP A 270 -4.40 -29.96 15.43
CA ASP A 270 -3.93 -29.37 14.18
C ASP A 270 -5.09 -29.13 13.20
N LEU A 271 -6.13 -29.97 13.26
CA LEU A 271 -7.34 -29.80 12.46
C LEU A 271 -8.06 -28.50 12.82
N GLY A 272 -8.08 -28.15 14.12
CA GLY A 272 -8.76 -26.95 14.63
C GLY A 272 -10.29 -27.05 14.58
N HIS A 273 -10.83 -28.26 14.43
CA HIS A 273 -12.27 -28.51 14.46
C HIS A 273 -12.80 -28.42 15.90
N PRO A 274 -14.01 -27.88 16.11
CA PRO A 274 -14.60 -27.85 17.44
C PRO A 274 -14.84 -29.26 17.98
N VAL A 275 -14.32 -29.52 19.16
CA VAL A 275 -14.54 -30.78 19.89
C VAL A 275 -14.73 -30.46 21.37
N GLY A 276 -15.69 -31.12 22.00
CA GLY A 276 -15.86 -31.17 23.45
C GLY A 276 -15.30 -32.48 23.99
N LEU A 277 -14.24 -32.39 24.80
CA LEU A 277 -13.56 -33.51 25.43
C LEU A 277 -13.99 -33.59 26.89
N GLN A 278 -14.39 -34.76 27.36
CA GLN A 278 -14.83 -34.92 28.74
C GLN A 278 -14.44 -36.27 29.32
N ILE A 279 -14.05 -36.30 30.59
CA ILE A 279 -13.86 -37.54 31.36
C ILE A 279 -15.01 -37.71 32.34
N TRP A 280 -15.54 -38.92 32.36
CA TRP A 280 -16.69 -39.33 33.15
C TRP A 280 -16.30 -40.39 34.15
N ARG A 281 -16.64 -40.15 35.42
CA ARG A 281 -16.55 -41.17 36.45
C ARG A 281 -17.67 -42.17 36.31
N ARG A 282 -17.49 -43.35 36.92
CA ARG A 282 -18.46 -44.44 36.90
C ARG A 282 -19.82 -44.09 37.52
N ASP A 283 -19.88 -43.08 38.39
CA ASP A 283 -21.13 -42.55 38.96
C ASP A 283 -21.88 -41.61 38.02
N GLY A 284 -21.34 -41.37 36.81
CA GLY A 284 -21.89 -40.45 35.82
C GLY A 284 -21.54 -38.99 36.10
N SER A 285 -20.74 -38.69 37.13
CA SER A 285 -20.29 -37.33 37.37
C SER A 285 -19.18 -36.93 36.39
N PRO A 286 -19.25 -35.72 35.81
CA PRO A 286 -18.18 -35.21 34.98
C PRO A 286 -16.99 -34.82 35.85
N GLU A 287 -15.79 -35.23 35.45
CA GLU A 287 -14.54 -34.94 36.15
C GLU A 287 -13.82 -33.73 35.56
N LEU A 288 -13.81 -33.61 34.23
CA LEU A 288 -13.10 -32.58 33.50
C LEU A 288 -13.69 -32.40 32.11
N ARG A 289 -13.91 -31.14 31.67
CA ARG A 289 -14.37 -30.78 30.32
C ARG A 289 -13.36 -29.82 29.67
N ILE A 290 -13.06 -30.03 28.38
CA ILE A 290 -12.20 -29.15 27.56
C ILE A 290 -12.84 -29.00 26.18
N GLY A 291 -13.07 -27.79 25.69
CA GLY A 291 -13.56 -27.52 24.33
C GLY A 291 -15.07 -27.29 24.19
N VAL A 292 -15.58 -27.30 22.95
CA VAL A 292 -16.74 -26.48 22.50
C VAL A 292 -18.09 -26.74 23.19
N GLU A 293 -18.81 -25.62 23.27
CA GLU A 293 -20.07 -25.27 23.91
C GLU A 293 -21.31 -26.08 23.53
N GLY A 294 -22.22 -26.17 24.50
CA GLY A 294 -23.51 -26.82 24.39
C GLY A 294 -23.79 -27.69 25.62
N GLY A 295 -25.08 -27.88 25.92
CA GLY A 295 -25.50 -28.94 26.82
C GLY A 295 -25.11 -30.30 26.26
N GLU A 296 -25.04 -31.31 27.10
CA GLU A 296 -24.77 -32.68 26.66
C GLU A 296 -25.85 -33.11 25.66
N PRO A 297 -25.47 -33.49 24.43
CA PRO A 297 -26.45 -33.92 23.44
C PRO A 297 -27.20 -35.13 24.00
N GLU A 298 -28.52 -35.17 23.78
CA GLU A 298 -29.40 -36.20 24.36
C GLU A 298 -28.87 -37.65 24.21
N PRO A 299 -28.28 -38.06 23.06
CA PRO A 299 -27.73 -39.41 22.90
C PRO A 299 -26.45 -39.70 23.72
N LEU A 300 -25.80 -38.70 24.31
CA LEU A 300 -24.53 -38.89 25.03
C LEU A 300 -24.69 -39.81 26.25
N GLY A 301 -25.78 -39.63 27.02
CA GLY A 301 -26.03 -40.46 28.20
C GLY A 301 -26.18 -41.95 27.85
N GLU A 302 -26.85 -42.26 26.73
CA GLU A 302 -26.99 -43.62 26.23
C GLU A 302 -25.64 -44.18 25.74
N ALA A 303 -24.85 -43.38 25.02
CA ALA A 303 -23.52 -43.76 24.54
C ALA A 303 -22.56 -44.07 25.70
N LEU A 304 -22.57 -43.26 26.77
CA LEU A 304 -21.79 -43.50 27.98
C LEU A 304 -22.22 -44.79 28.69
N ALA A 305 -23.53 -44.98 28.87
CA ALA A 305 -24.11 -46.20 29.46
C ALA A 305 -23.75 -47.47 28.67
N GLU A 306 -23.64 -47.37 27.35
CA GLU A 306 -23.18 -48.46 26.50
C GLU A 306 -21.66 -48.71 26.62
N SER A 307 -20.86 -47.65 26.66
CA SER A 307 -19.40 -47.72 26.79
C SER A 307 -18.98 -48.39 28.11
N TRP A 308 -19.64 -48.08 29.23
CA TRP A 308 -19.39 -48.79 30.50
C TRP A 308 -19.74 -50.28 30.44
N ARG A 309 -20.76 -50.69 29.65
CA ARG A 309 -21.19 -52.09 29.53
C ARG A 309 -20.26 -52.92 28.63
N THR A 310 -19.81 -52.35 27.53
CA THR A 310 -19.18 -53.09 26.43
C THR A 310 -17.67 -52.82 26.30
N GLY A 311 -17.19 -51.68 26.80
CA GLY A 311 -15.80 -51.24 26.68
C GLY A 311 -15.39 -50.93 25.23
N GLY A 312 -14.10 -50.59 25.07
CA GLY A 312 -13.51 -50.26 23.76
C GLY A 312 -13.79 -48.83 23.30
N VAL A 313 -13.29 -48.50 22.10
CA VAL A 313 -13.55 -47.23 21.42
C VAL A 313 -14.80 -47.39 20.55
N LYS A 314 -15.78 -46.51 20.73
CA LYS A 314 -17.01 -46.44 19.94
C LYS A 314 -17.18 -45.05 19.37
N LEU A 315 -17.64 -44.99 18.12
CA LEU A 315 -18.00 -43.76 17.43
C LEU A 315 -19.46 -43.86 17.00
N LEU A 316 -20.27 -42.88 17.39
CA LEU A 316 -21.64 -42.70 16.92
C LEU A 316 -21.65 -41.59 15.88
N HIS A 317 -22.21 -41.90 14.71
CA HIS A 317 -22.52 -40.95 13.65
C HIS A 317 -23.90 -40.37 13.88
N LEU A 318 -24.00 -39.04 13.90
CA LEU A 318 -25.22 -38.30 14.19
C LEU A 318 -25.39 -37.20 13.14
N ASN A 319 -26.62 -36.96 12.70
CA ASN A 319 -26.95 -35.76 11.91
C ASN A 319 -27.66 -34.74 12.79
N ARG A 320 -26.96 -34.22 13.79
CA ARG A 320 -27.51 -33.22 14.70
C ARG A 320 -26.61 -31.99 14.70
N ASP A 321 -27.22 -30.84 14.90
CA ASP A 321 -26.51 -29.57 14.98
C ASP A 321 -25.62 -29.48 16.25
N ASP A 322 -25.90 -30.28 17.30
CA ASP A 322 -25.19 -30.31 18.59
C ASP A 322 -24.11 -31.39 18.66
N ALA A 323 -24.18 -32.39 17.78
CA ALA A 323 -23.18 -33.43 17.63
C ALA A 323 -23.29 -34.07 16.25
N ARG A 324 -22.22 -33.96 15.45
CA ARG A 324 -22.00 -34.79 14.25
C ARG A 324 -21.42 -36.14 14.63
N TYR A 325 -20.50 -36.15 15.60
CA TYR A 325 -19.90 -37.36 16.14
C TYR A 325 -19.92 -37.38 17.67
N ILE A 326 -20.15 -38.56 18.23
CA ILE A 326 -19.86 -38.86 19.63
C ILE A 326 -18.91 -40.05 19.70
N LEU A 327 -17.68 -39.80 20.10
CA LEU A 327 -16.74 -40.84 20.49
C LEU A 327 -16.89 -41.13 21.98
N THR A 328 -16.92 -42.40 22.36
CA THR A 328 -16.71 -42.81 23.76
C THR A 328 -15.63 -43.89 23.82
N SER A 329 -14.77 -43.82 24.83
CA SER A 329 -13.74 -44.82 25.06
C SER A 329 -13.59 -45.07 26.56
N ARG A 330 -13.69 -46.34 26.96
CA ARG A 330 -13.48 -46.74 28.35
C ARG A 330 -11.99 -46.84 28.64
N LEU A 331 -11.54 -46.09 29.65
CA LEU A 331 -10.16 -46.06 30.14
C LEU A 331 -9.89 -47.22 31.12
N ALA A 332 -8.61 -47.47 31.41
CA ALA A 332 -8.16 -48.57 32.28
C ALA A 332 -8.73 -48.54 33.72
N ASN A 333 -9.08 -47.36 34.25
CA ASN A 333 -9.68 -47.18 35.58
C ASN A 333 -11.22 -47.31 35.62
N GLU A 334 -11.84 -47.76 34.53
CA GLU A 334 -13.30 -47.79 34.31
C GLU A 334 -13.99 -46.42 34.13
N ASN A 335 -13.24 -45.31 34.12
CA ASN A 335 -13.76 -44.03 33.62
C ASN A 335 -13.98 -44.11 32.11
N VAL A 336 -14.81 -43.23 31.58
CA VAL A 336 -15.05 -43.11 30.13
C VAL A 336 -14.62 -41.73 29.68
N VAL A 337 -13.80 -41.66 28.64
CA VAL A 337 -13.56 -40.42 27.91
C VAL A 337 -14.59 -40.31 26.78
N SER A 338 -15.18 -39.13 26.63
CA SER A 338 -16.05 -38.81 25.49
C SER A 338 -15.49 -37.66 24.68
N VAL A 339 -15.69 -37.73 23.36
CA VAL A 339 -15.48 -36.61 22.45
C VAL A 339 -16.79 -36.33 21.73
N VAL A 340 -17.33 -35.13 21.89
CA VAL A 340 -18.48 -34.63 21.13
C VAL A 340 -17.93 -33.69 20.06
N ALA A 341 -18.17 -33.98 18.79
CA ALA A 341 -17.74 -33.12 17.69
C ALA A 341 -18.99 -32.57 16.96
N PRO A 342 -19.41 -31.32 17.22
CA PRO A 342 -20.48 -30.66 16.47
C PRO A 342 -20.01 -30.26 15.06
N PRO A 343 -20.90 -30.12 14.06
CA PRO A 343 -20.52 -29.79 12.69
C PRO A 343 -19.88 -28.40 12.53
N PHE A 344 -20.18 -27.44 13.42
CA PHE A 344 -19.64 -26.06 13.41
C PHE A 344 -19.74 -25.42 14.80
N VAL A 345 -19.09 -24.27 15.01
CA VAL A 345 -19.12 -23.52 16.28
C VAL A 345 -20.31 -22.56 16.30
N ARG A 346 -21.17 -22.63 17.33
CA ARG A 346 -22.38 -21.78 17.41
C ARG A 346 -22.18 -20.41 18.09
N SER A 347 -21.10 -20.24 18.85
CA SER A 347 -20.94 -19.18 19.85
C SER A 347 -19.79 -18.21 19.61
N ALA A 348 -18.75 -18.63 18.87
CA ALA A 348 -17.64 -17.77 18.50
C ALA A 348 -18.07 -16.58 17.61
N GLU A 349 -19.20 -16.71 16.90
CA GLU A 349 -19.81 -15.62 16.13
C GLU A 349 -20.52 -14.56 17.01
N ARG A 350 -20.80 -14.88 18.29
CA ARG A 350 -21.58 -14.04 19.22
C ARG A 350 -20.76 -13.41 20.34
N SER A 351 -19.56 -13.95 20.59
CA SER A 351 -18.66 -13.50 21.65
C SER A 351 -17.66 -12.48 21.15
N GLY A 352 -17.38 -11.48 21.99
CA GLY A 352 -16.35 -10.49 21.68
C GLY A 352 -14.93 -11.06 21.63
N LEU A 353 -14.74 -12.19 22.31
CA LEU A 353 -13.50 -12.95 22.41
C LEU A 353 -13.56 -14.24 21.57
N GLY A 354 -14.62 -14.46 20.79
CA GLY A 354 -14.79 -15.63 19.92
C GLY A 354 -13.59 -15.96 19.02
N PRO A 355 -12.90 -14.98 18.41
CA PRO A 355 -11.68 -15.23 17.63
C PRO A 355 -10.51 -15.85 18.42
N LEU A 356 -10.43 -15.66 19.75
CA LEU A 356 -9.45 -16.35 20.59
C LEU A 356 -9.72 -17.86 20.67
N LEU A 357 -10.98 -18.26 20.59
CA LEU A 357 -11.41 -19.66 20.66
C LEU A 357 -11.18 -20.40 19.32
N LEU A 358 -11.18 -19.68 18.20
CA LEU A 358 -10.98 -20.23 16.84
C LEU A 358 -9.49 -20.37 16.44
N GLY A 359 -8.54 -19.92 17.28
CA GLY A 359 -7.11 -20.03 17.03
C GLY A 359 -6.56 -19.07 15.95
N SER A 360 -5.29 -19.22 15.56
CA SER A 360 -4.56 -18.29 14.66
C SER A 360 -5.05 -18.26 13.20
N ARG A 361 -6.07 -19.05 12.84
CA ARG A 361 -6.71 -19.00 11.52
C ARG A 361 -7.74 -17.87 11.38
N SER A 362 -8.01 -17.13 12.47
CA SER A 362 -8.99 -16.03 12.56
C SER A 362 -8.51 -14.66 12.03
N GLU A 363 -7.36 -14.56 11.35
CA GLU A 363 -6.82 -13.26 10.93
C GLU A 363 -7.62 -12.57 9.80
N GLU A 364 -8.42 -13.31 9.04
CA GLU A 364 -9.45 -12.77 8.15
C GLU A 364 -10.80 -13.31 8.64
N ALA A 365 -11.79 -12.43 8.88
CA ALA A 365 -13.13 -12.83 9.33
C ALA A 365 -13.61 -14.00 8.47
N GLU A 366 -13.94 -15.14 9.10
CA GLU A 366 -14.27 -16.36 8.36
C GLU A 366 -15.45 -16.01 7.42
N PRO A 367 -15.30 -16.16 6.08
CA PRO A 367 -16.32 -15.73 5.11
C PRO A 367 -17.60 -16.57 5.19
N LEU A 368 -17.62 -17.57 6.05
CA LEU A 368 -18.73 -18.46 6.34
C LEU A 368 -19.53 -17.92 7.53
N THR A 369 -20.85 -17.84 7.39
CA THR A 369 -21.77 -17.51 8.48
C THR A 369 -22.90 -18.52 8.49
N VAL A 370 -23.24 -19.07 9.65
CA VAL A 370 -24.29 -20.09 9.77
C VAL A 370 -25.47 -19.54 10.59
N ILE A 371 -26.61 -19.35 9.93
CA ILE A 371 -27.80 -18.72 10.52
C ILE A 371 -28.90 -19.77 10.70
N PRO A 372 -29.48 -19.92 11.91
CA PRO A 372 -30.62 -20.82 12.10
C PRO A 372 -31.85 -20.29 11.38
N LEU A 373 -32.57 -21.18 10.69
CA LEU A 373 -33.87 -20.88 10.08
C LEU A 373 -34.97 -20.93 11.14
N LEU A 374 -35.84 -19.93 11.13
CA LEU A 374 -37.02 -19.86 11.97
C LEU A 374 -38.26 -20.37 11.23
N ALA A 375 -39.26 -20.81 11.98
CA ALA A 375 -40.51 -21.28 11.42
C ALA A 375 -41.19 -20.19 10.57
N GLY A 376 -41.27 -20.43 9.25
CA GLY A 376 -41.84 -19.50 8.27
C GLY A 376 -40.83 -18.80 7.37
N ASP A 377 -39.53 -18.99 7.61
CA ASP A 377 -38.48 -18.55 6.68
C ASP A 377 -38.55 -19.36 5.37
N PRO A 378 -38.31 -18.72 4.21
CA PRO A 378 -38.30 -19.42 2.93
C PRO A 378 -37.10 -20.38 2.88
N HIS A 379 -37.37 -21.67 2.71
CA HIS A 379 -36.35 -22.64 2.33
C HIS A 379 -35.83 -22.25 0.94
N GLY A 380 -34.53 -21.97 0.84
CA GLY A 380 -33.87 -21.67 -0.43
C GLY A 380 -33.88 -22.87 -1.38
N ASP A 381 -33.45 -22.66 -2.63
CA ASP A 381 -33.21 -23.78 -3.55
C ASP A 381 -32.04 -24.64 -3.04
N GLU A 382 -32.16 -25.97 -3.11
CA GLU A 382 -31.15 -26.95 -2.66
C GLU A 382 -29.81 -26.90 -3.44
N ARG A 383 -29.68 -26.00 -4.43
CA ARG A 383 -28.53 -25.99 -5.35
C ARG A 383 -27.48 -24.98 -4.94
N PHE A 384 -26.26 -25.47 -4.93
CA PHE A 384 -25.04 -24.68 -4.85
C PHE A 384 -24.95 -23.71 -6.04
N GLU A 385 -25.38 -22.46 -5.88
CA GLU A 385 -25.27 -21.42 -6.90
C GLU A 385 -24.66 -20.14 -6.33
N TRP A 386 -23.62 -19.64 -7.00
CA TRP A 386 -23.04 -18.33 -6.70
C TRP A 386 -23.95 -17.22 -7.22
N ALA A 387 -24.55 -16.48 -6.30
CA ALA A 387 -25.31 -15.30 -6.60
C ALA A 387 -24.47 -14.04 -6.41
N ARG A 388 -24.73 -13.03 -7.25
CA ARG A 388 -24.12 -11.71 -7.08
C ARG A 388 -24.89 -10.91 -6.03
N VAL A 389 -24.22 -10.52 -4.95
CA VAL A 389 -24.84 -9.78 -3.82
C VAL A 389 -24.03 -8.53 -3.50
N GLY A 390 -24.62 -7.36 -3.73
CA GLY A 390 -23.97 -6.06 -3.48
C GLY A 390 -22.57 -5.95 -4.09
N ASP A 391 -21.58 -5.74 -3.23
CA ASP A 391 -20.17 -5.63 -3.59
C ASP A 391 -19.42 -6.98 -3.60
N GLY A 392 -20.11 -8.13 -3.63
CA GLY A 392 -19.47 -9.44 -3.57
C GLY A 392 -20.25 -10.56 -4.26
N TRP A 393 -19.79 -11.78 -4.03
CA TRP A 393 -20.43 -13.03 -4.44
C TRP A 393 -20.81 -13.81 -3.20
N GLN A 394 -21.99 -14.42 -3.21
CA GLN A 394 -22.52 -15.21 -2.09
C GLN A 394 -22.91 -16.59 -2.60
N ALA A 395 -22.53 -17.63 -1.87
CA ALA A 395 -23.03 -18.98 -2.04
C ALA A 395 -23.82 -19.36 -0.78
N ASP A 396 -24.97 -19.98 -0.99
CA ASP A 396 -25.88 -20.39 0.08
C ASP A 396 -26.09 -21.90 0.04
N VAL A 397 -26.14 -22.55 1.21
CA VAL A 397 -26.50 -23.96 1.33
C VAL A 397 -27.42 -24.16 2.54
N LEU A 398 -28.45 -24.98 2.36
CA LEU A 398 -29.34 -25.44 3.43
C LEU A 398 -28.69 -26.63 4.16
N LEU A 399 -28.64 -26.55 5.48
CA LEU A 399 -28.18 -27.62 6.36
C LEU A 399 -29.38 -28.14 7.15
N GLU A 400 -29.75 -29.39 6.89
CA GLU A 400 -30.87 -30.06 7.55
C GLU A 400 -30.36 -31.01 8.64
N PHE A 401 -30.85 -30.84 9.87
CA PHE A 401 -30.48 -31.68 11.00
C PHE A 401 -31.69 -32.42 11.58
N ALA A 402 -31.44 -33.62 12.10
CA ALA A 402 -32.47 -34.55 12.59
C ALA A 402 -33.23 -34.07 13.84
N ASN A 403 -32.80 -32.96 14.46
CA ASN A 403 -33.45 -32.37 15.62
C ASN A 403 -34.38 -31.19 15.28
N ASP A 404 -34.92 -31.15 14.05
CA ASP A 404 -35.83 -30.12 13.52
C ASP A 404 -35.27 -28.69 13.64
N THR A 405 -33.96 -28.55 13.43
CA THR A 405 -33.27 -27.26 13.36
C THR A 405 -32.55 -27.16 12.03
N ASP A 406 -33.09 -26.36 11.12
CA ASP A 406 -32.44 -26.10 9.84
C ASP A 406 -31.57 -24.84 9.93
N TYR A 407 -30.48 -24.81 9.17
CA TYR A 407 -29.60 -23.66 9.09
C TYR A 407 -29.34 -23.29 7.63
N HIS A 408 -29.16 -21.99 7.37
CA HIS A 408 -28.53 -21.52 6.14
C HIS A 408 -27.07 -21.18 6.43
N ALA A 409 -26.18 -21.87 5.72
CA ALA A 409 -24.77 -21.50 5.69
C ALA A 409 -24.55 -20.59 4.46
N HIS A 410 -24.06 -19.39 4.74
CA HIS A 410 -23.76 -18.36 3.77
C HIS A 410 -22.24 -18.22 3.66
N TYR A 411 -21.69 -18.28 2.45
CA TYR A 411 -20.29 -17.98 2.19
C TYR A 411 -20.16 -16.73 1.32
N LEU A 412 -19.58 -15.67 1.87
CA LEU A 412 -19.46 -14.37 1.22
C LEU A 412 -18.01 -14.09 0.76
N VAL A 413 -17.84 -13.94 -0.55
CA VAL A 413 -16.63 -13.41 -1.15
C VAL A 413 -16.82 -11.91 -1.40
N SER A 414 -16.35 -11.09 -0.47
CA SER A 414 -16.40 -9.62 -0.58
C SER A 414 -15.39 -9.11 -1.62
N LEU A 415 -15.83 -8.29 -2.57
CA LEU A 415 -14.94 -7.58 -3.48
C LEU A 415 -14.72 -6.14 -2.98
N PRO A 416 -13.51 -5.58 -3.16
CA PRO A 416 -13.28 -4.18 -2.83
C PRO A 416 -14.16 -3.27 -3.67
N GLY A 417 -14.78 -2.26 -3.04
CA GLY A 417 -15.47 -1.20 -3.75
C GLY A 417 -14.55 -0.48 -4.75
N PRO A 418 -15.10 0.19 -5.79
CA PRO A 418 -14.32 0.68 -6.93
C PRO A 418 -13.19 1.66 -6.54
N ALA A 419 -13.43 2.52 -5.54
CA ALA A 419 -12.41 3.44 -5.04
C ALA A 419 -11.23 2.70 -4.38
N LEU A 420 -11.53 1.68 -3.58
CA LEU A 420 -10.53 0.85 -2.92
C LEU A 420 -9.78 -0.02 -3.93
N ALA A 421 -10.47 -0.60 -4.91
CA ALA A 421 -9.84 -1.34 -5.99
C ALA A 421 -8.83 -0.48 -6.77
N VAL A 422 -9.19 0.76 -7.09
CA VAL A 422 -8.27 1.74 -7.72
C VAL A 422 -7.10 2.08 -6.81
N ALA A 423 -7.35 2.29 -5.51
CA ALA A 423 -6.32 2.57 -4.53
C ALA A 423 -5.29 1.43 -4.44
N ARG A 424 -5.77 0.19 -4.26
CA ARG A 424 -4.95 -1.04 -4.24
C ARG A 424 -4.15 -1.21 -5.52
N ALA A 425 -4.80 -1.11 -6.68
CA ALA A 425 -4.12 -1.25 -7.98
C ALA A 425 -3.01 -0.20 -8.15
N THR A 426 -3.26 1.05 -7.74
CA THR A 426 -2.27 2.13 -7.83
C THR A 426 -1.12 1.92 -6.87
N LEU A 427 -1.40 1.50 -5.63
CA LEU A 427 -0.39 1.21 -4.63
C LEU A 427 0.49 0.03 -5.04
N LEU A 428 -0.09 -1.04 -5.58
CA LEU A 428 0.65 -2.20 -6.10
C LEU A 428 1.52 -1.82 -7.29
N LEU A 429 0.99 -1.04 -8.24
CA LEU A 429 1.78 -0.54 -9.36
C LEU A 429 2.97 0.31 -8.88
N ALA A 430 2.75 1.18 -7.89
CA ALA A 430 3.79 1.99 -7.29
C ALA A 430 4.82 1.13 -6.53
N LEU A 431 4.37 0.15 -5.76
CA LEU A 431 5.22 -0.82 -5.06
C LEU A 431 6.10 -1.59 -6.03
N ASN A 432 5.52 -2.15 -7.10
CA ASN A 432 6.25 -2.89 -8.13
C ASN A 432 7.27 -2.00 -8.86
N LEU A 433 6.90 -0.77 -9.21
CA LEU A 433 7.84 0.20 -9.78
C LEU A 433 9.02 0.49 -8.84
N VAL A 434 8.75 0.79 -7.56
CA VAL A 434 9.79 1.09 -6.57
C VAL A 434 10.69 -0.12 -6.33
N ALA A 435 10.09 -1.29 -6.09
CA ALA A 435 10.82 -2.51 -5.81
C ALA A 435 11.71 -2.92 -7.00
N PHE A 436 11.15 -3.01 -8.21
CA PHE A 436 11.89 -3.46 -9.38
C PHE A 436 12.98 -2.47 -9.80
N PHE A 437 12.73 -1.16 -9.71
CA PHE A 437 13.79 -0.19 -9.93
C PHE A 437 14.86 -0.21 -8.83
N ALA A 438 14.50 -0.40 -7.56
CA ALA A 438 15.48 -0.54 -6.48
C ALA A 438 16.41 -1.73 -6.73
N PHE A 439 15.86 -2.91 -7.04
CA PHE A 439 16.64 -4.07 -7.43
C PHE A 439 17.50 -3.82 -8.66
N TRP A 440 16.96 -3.16 -9.67
CA TRP A 440 17.71 -2.80 -10.87
C TRP A 440 18.89 -1.85 -10.57
N PHE A 441 18.69 -0.82 -9.76
CA PHE A 441 19.75 0.11 -9.34
C PHE A 441 20.83 -0.60 -8.51
N ILE A 442 20.43 -1.45 -7.56
CA ILE A 442 21.34 -2.26 -6.75
C ILE A 442 22.17 -3.19 -7.65
N GLY A 443 21.53 -3.90 -8.58
CA GLY A 443 22.21 -4.77 -9.53
C GLY A 443 23.18 -4.02 -10.44
N GLN A 444 22.79 -2.85 -10.96
CA GLN A 444 23.68 -1.99 -11.74
C GLN A 444 24.88 -1.46 -10.93
N ALA A 445 24.69 -1.18 -9.65
CA ALA A 445 25.77 -0.79 -8.74
C ALA A 445 26.77 -1.94 -8.52
N LEU A 446 26.28 -3.17 -8.33
CA LEU A 446 27.11 -4.38 -8.18
C LEU A 446 27.93 -4.69 -9.46
N ILE A 447 27.36 -4.47 -10.65
CA ILE A 447 28.01 -4.78 -11.95
C ILE A 447 29.01 -3.68 -12.39
N SER A 448 29.28 -2.66 -11.56
CA SER A 448 30.32 -1.64 -11.78
C SER A 448 30.15 -0.79 -13.05
N LYS A 449 28.96 -0.76 -13.67
CA LYS A 449 28.67 0.07 -14.85
C LYS A 449 28.10 1.45 -14.53
N ILE A 450 27.55 1.65 -13.33
CA ILE A 450 27.27 3.00 -12.83
C ILE A 450 28.57 3.53 -12.24
N VAL A 451 29.45 4.03 -13.12
CA VAL A 451 30.26 5.16 -12.69
C VAL A 451 29.23 6.27 -12.44
N LEU A 452 29.00 6.63 -11.18
CA LEU A 452 28.31 7.88 -10.79
C LEU A 452 29.13 9.12 -11.26
N ARG A 453 29.83 9.05 -12.40
CA ARG A 453 30.61 10.16 -12.98
C ARG A 453 29.70 11.23 -13.54
N ASP A 454 28.54 10.85 -14.07
CA ASP A 454 27.55 11.78 -14.63
C ASP A 454 26.43 12.13 -13.65
N PHE A 455 26.22 11.31 -12.61
CA PHE A 455 25.54 11.74 -11.38
C PHE A 455 26.53 12.53 -10.51
N ARG A 456 27.08 13.62 -11.06
CA ARG A 456 27.53 14.70 -10.20
C ARG A 456 26.29 15.31 -9.55
N LEU A 457 25.87 14.76 -8.42
CA LEU A 457 25.45 15.60 -7.29
C LEU A 457 26.65 16.49 -6.99
N SER A 458 26.79 17.55 -7.80
CA SER A 458 27.94 18.44 -7.75
C SER A 458 28.05 18.91 -6.31
N GLY A 459 29.11 18.45 -5.64
CA GLY A 459 29.40 18.76 -4.26
C GLY A 459 29.23 20.26 -4.04
N ARG A 460 28.32 20.58 -3.11
CA ARG A 460 28.05 21.90 -2.50
C ARG A 460 27.14 22.90 -3.20
N VAL A 461 26.63 22.70 -4.42
CA VAL A 461 25.63 23.64 -4.97
C VAL A 461 24.49 22.95 -5.72
N ILE A 462 23.45 22.57 -4.99
CA ILE A 462 22.14 22.27 -5.58
C ILE A 462 21.66 23.55 -6.29
N SER A 463 21.29 23.45 -7.58
CA SER A 463 20.83 24.61 -8.35
C SER A 463 19.71 25.36 -7.60
N PHE A 464 19.62 26.69 -7.73
CA PHE A 464 18.57 27.47 -7.06
C PHE A 464 17.17 26.88 -7.34
N ARG A 465 16.92 26.45 -8.58
CA ARG A 465 15.70 25.76 -8.98
C ARG A 465 15.47 24.46 -8.21
N ALA A 466 16.49 23.61 -8.09
CA ALA A 466 16.36 22.36 -7.34
C ALA A 466 16.17 22.61 -5.83
N ARG A 467 16.78 23.65 -5.25
CA ARG A 467 16.53 24.04 -3.85
C ARG A 467 15.09 24.50 -3.63
N VAL A 468 14.57 25.37 -4.49
CA VAL A 468 13.18 25.85 -4.41
C VAL A 468 12.20 24.68 -4.61
N THR A 469 12.42 23.83 -5.61
CA THR A 469 11.57 22.65 -5.83
C THR A 469 11.63 21.67 -4.64
N LEU A 470 12.80 21.41 -4.07
CA LEU A 470 12.92 20.52 -2.91
C LEU A 470 12.25 21.13 -1.66
N ALA A 471 12.41 22.42 -1.43
CA ALA A 471 11.78 23.12 -0.31
C ALA A 471 10.25 23.12 -0.44
N LEU A 472 9.72 23.41 -1.63
CA LEU A 472 8.28 23.35 -1.91
C LEU A 472 7.75 21.93 -1.79
N PHE A 473 8.46 20.95 -2.36
CA PHE A 473 8.07 19.54 -2.23
C PHE A 473 8.04 19.10 -0.76
N GLY A 474 9.06 19.44 0.03
CA GLY A 474 9.10 19.13 1.46
C GLY A 474 7.96 19.77 2.24
N PHE A 475 7.63 21.03 1.96
CA PHE A 475 6.49 21.73 2.58
C PHE A 475 5.17 21.04 2.26
N PHE A 476 4.89 20.75 0.99
CA PHE A 476 3.65 20.09 0.59
C PHE A 476 3.56 18.64 1.04
N ALA A 477 4.67 17.89 0.97
CA ALA A 477 4.74 16.51 1.43
C ALA A 477 4.51 16.41 2.94
N LEU A 478 5.07 17.34 3.73
CA LEU A 478 4.84 17.40 5.18
C LEU A 478 3.37 17.69 5.50
N ALA A 479 2.75 18.66 4.81
CA ALA A 479 1.33 18.95 4.97
C ALA A 479 0.46 17.72 4.64
N ASN A 480 0.76 17.05 3.53
CA ASN A 480 0.06 15.83 3.10
C ASN A 480 0.20 14.69 4.14
N ALA A 481 1.39 14.49 4.70
CA ALA A 481 1.63 13.51 5.76
C ALA A 481 0.87 13.86 7.06
N LEU A 482 0.83 15.15 7.43
CA LEU A 482 0.10 15.63 8.60
C LEU A 482 -1.41 15.40 8.43
N PHE A 483 -1.99 15.81 7.30
CA PHE A 483 -3.41 15.58 7.00
C PHE A 483 -3.74 14.09 6.96
N GLY A 484 -2.87 13.27 6.36
CA GLY A 484 -3.03 11.82 6.36
C GLY A 484 -3.10 11.25 7.78
N THR A 485 -2.17 11.68 8.64
CA THR A 485 -2.12 11.24 10.05
C THR A 485 -3.37 11.67 10.84
N VAL A 486 -3.83 12.91 10.65
CA VAL A 486 -5.06 13.42 11.30
C VAL A 486 -6.31 12.70 10.79
N ALA A 487 -6.38 12.40 9.50
CA ALA A 487 -7.51 11.66 8.92
C ALA A 487 -7.58 10.24 9.52
N TYR A 488 -6.44 9.55 9.61
CA TYR A 488 -6.34 8.24 10.25
C TYR A 488 -6.82 8.29 11.71
N SER A 489 -6.30 9.23 12.51
CA SER A 489 -6.67 9.35 13.93
C SER A 489 -8.14 9.70 14.13
N THR A 490 -8.72 10.51 13.23
CA THR A 490 -10.13 10.90 13.30
C THR A 490 -11.05 9.72 13.01
N LEU A 491 -10.68 8.89 12.04
CA LEU A 491 -11.49 7.76 11.62
C LEU A 491 -11.37 6.57 12.57
N SER A 492 -10.18 6.30 13.12
CA SER A 492 -10.03 5.32 14.21
C SER A 492 -10.87 5.70 15.44
N SER A 493 -10.95 7.00 15.75
CA SER A 493 -11.81 7.52 16.82
C SER A 493 -13.32 7.44 16.51
N ALA A 494 -13.71 7.34 15.24
CA ALA A 494 -15.12 7.20 14.85
C ALA A 494 -15.62 5.76 15.05
N SER A 495 -14.80 4.75 14.70
CA SER A 495 -15.11 3.33 14.93
C SER A 495 -15.37 3.04 16.41
N ARG A 496 -14.50 3.55 17.29
CA ARG A 496 -14.67 3.46 18.75
C ARG A 496 -16.02 4.00 19.25
N ARG A 497 -16.45 5.16 18.72
CA ARG A 497 -17.75 5.75 19.08
C ARG A 497 -18.92 4.89 18.60
N SER A 498 -18.83 4.29 17.42
CA SER A 498 -19.84 3.36 16.91
C SER A 498 -19.97 2.12 17.80
N ALA A 499 -18.85 1.52 18.21
CA ALA A 499 -18.84 0.37 19.10
C ALA A 499 -19.51 0.67 20.45
N MET A 500 -19.24 1.85 21.03
CA MET A 500 -19.91 2.31 22.26
C MET A 500 -21.43 2.42 22.08
N VAL A 501 -21.91 2.98 20.96
CA VAL A 501 -23.36 3.10 20.67
C VAL A 501 -24.02 1.73 20.48
N ILE A 502 -23.34 0.80 19.80
CA ILE A 502 -23.83 -0.58 19.63
C ILE A 502 -23.91 -1.28 20.99
N ALA A 503 -22.85 -1.20 21.81
CA ALA A 503 -22.80 -1.81 23.13
C ALA A 503 -23.88 -1.23 24.07
N GLU A 504 -24.09 0.08 24.04
CA GLU A 504 -25.17 0.74 24.77
C GLU A 504 -26.54 0.21 24.31
N ARG A 505 -26.74 0.08 23.00
CA ARG A 505 -28.00 -0.43 22.43
C ARG A 505 -28.28 -1.87 22.83
N VAL A 506 -27.26 -2.73 22.76
CA VAL A 506 -27.31 -4.13 23.21
C VAL A 506 -27.69 -4.20 24.69
N GLY A 507 -27.06 -3.39 25.55
CA GLY A 507 -27.39 -3.32 26.98
C GLY A 507 -28.82 -2.80 27.24
N GLU A 508 -29.31 -1.85 26.44
CA GLU A 508 -30.68 -1.36 26.49
C GLU A 508 -31.69 -2.46 26.11
N ASP A 509 -31.48 -3.13 24.99
CA ASP A 509 -32.34 -4.20 24.49
C ASP A 509 -32.35 -5.39 25.47
N ALA A 510 -31.20 -5.77 26.02
CA ALA A 510 -31.08 -6.79 27.08
C ALA A 510 -31.87 -6.43 28.33
N SER A 511 -31.79 -5.19 28.81
CA SER A 511 -32.57 -4.70 29.95
C SER A 511 -34.08 -4.66 29.66
N GLY A 512 -34.46 -4.42 28.40
CA GLY A 512 -35.85 -4.50 27.93
C GLY A 512 -36.39 -5.92 28.00
N TRP A 513 -35.65 -6.89 27.43
CA TRP A 513 -36.00 -8.32 27.49
C TRP A 513 -36.02 -8.85 28.93
N TYR A 514 -35.08 -8.42 29.77
CA TYR A 514 -35.05 -8.75 31.19
C TYR A 514 -36.36 -8.38 31.89
N ARG A 515 -36.87 -7.16 31.66
CA ARG A 515 -38.17 -6.70 32.21
C ARG A 515 -39.36 -7.47 31.65
N ALA A 516 -39.33 -7.81 30.36
CA ALA A 516 -40.41 -8.59 29.73
C ALA A 516 -40.48 -10.03 30.25
N LEU A 517 -39.32 -10.61 30.60
CA LEU A 517 -39.18 -11.98 31.10
C LEU A 517 -39.43 -12.08 32.62
N GLY A 518 -39.14 -11.03 33.40
CA GLY A 518 -39.31 -10.96 34.86
C GLY A 518 -40.74 -11.13 35.41
N GLY A 519 -41.73 -11.46 34.57
CA GLY A 519 -43.10 -11.82 34.96
C GLY A 519 -43.43 -13.32 34.93
N ARG A 520 -42.52 -14.21 34.52
CA ARG A 520 -42.74 -15.67 34.47
C ARG A 520 -41.65 -16.40 35.28
N VAL A 521 -41.94 -16.64 36.55
CA VAL A 521 -40.94 -16.89 37.61
C VAL A 521 -40.42 -18.35 37.69
N ASP A 522 -40.98 -19.33 36.98
CA ASP A 522 -40.75 -20.73 37.41
C ASP A 522 -39.64 -21.53 36.67
N VAL A 523 -38.98 -20.99 35.64
CA VAL A 523 -38.00 -21.75 34.81
C VAL A 523 -36.56 -21.16 34.82
N TRP A 524 -36.37 -19.98 35.42
CA TRP A 524 -35.20 -19.11 35.17
C TRP A 524 -34.25 -18.91 36.35
N GLU A 525 -34.46 -19.60 37.48
CA GLU A 525 -33.72 -19.34 38.72
C GLU A 525 -32.22 -19.72 38.70
N ARG A 526 -31.75 -20.47 37.69
CA ARG A 526 -30.37 -20.99 37.68
C ARG A 526 -29.42 -20.45 36.61
N ARG A 527 -29.90 -20.02 35.43
CA ARG A 527 -29.06 -19.46 34.33
C ARG A 527 -29.86 -18.45 33.48
N ARG A 528 -29.64 -17.15 33.68
CA ARG A 528 -30.38 -16.05 33.01
C ARG A 528 -29.61 -15.45 31.83
N ALA A 529 -28.29 -15.43 31.86
CA ALA A 529 -27.46 -14.70 30.89
C ALA A 529 -27.51 -15.33 29.49
N LEU A 530 -27.44 -16.66 29.40
CA LEU A 530 -27.38 -17.38 28.11
C LEU A 530 -28.63 -17.16 27.22
N PRO A 531 -29.88 -17.27 27.72
CA PRO A 531 -31.03 -17.09 26.83
C PRO A 531 -31.29 -15.60 26.50
N LEU A 532 -30.95 -14.67 27.40
CA LEU A 532 -30.95 -13.23 27.11
C LEU A 532 -29.94 -12.90 25.99
N ALA A 533 -28.74 -13.46 26.06
CA ALA A 533 -27.72 -13.32 25.03
C ALA A 533 -28.17 -13.88 23.68
N ARG A 534 -28.88 -15.03 23.65
CA ARG A 534 -29.48 -15.58 22.42
C ARG A 534 -30.50 -14.65 21.80
N GLN A 535 -31.24 -13.89 22.61
CA GLN A 535 -32.32 -13.03 22.15
C GLN A 535 -31.82 -11.65 21.71
N VAL A 536 -30.77 -11.14 22.34
CA VAL A 536 -30.12 -9.87 22.00
C VAL A 536 -29.07 -10.05 20.89
N GLY A 537 -28.59 -11.29 20.70
CA GLY A 537 -27.57 -11.61 19.70
C GLY A 537 -26.17 -11.13 20.09
N ALA A 538 -25.91 -10.94 21.38
CA ALA A 538 -24.64 -10.45 21.89
C ALA A 538 -24.32 -11.09 23.25
N GLU A 539 -23.04 -11.11 23.59
CA GLU A 539 -22.57 -11.67 24.85
C GLU A 539 -22.90 -10.78 26.05
N LEU A 540 -23.40 -11.41 27.11
CA LEU A 540 -23.83 -10.75 28.33
C LEU A 540 -23.14 -11.35 29.56
N LEU A 541 -22.72 -10.46 30.46
CA LEU A 541 -22.15 -10.74 31.77
C LEU A 541 -23.09 -10.18 32.84
N GLU A 542 -23.45 -10.97 33.84
CA GLU A 542 -24.27 -10.55 34.97
C GLU A 542 -23.40 -10.44 36.22
N TYR A 543 -23.38 -9.25 36.82
CA TYR A 543 -22.66 -8.95 38.05
C TYR A 543 -23.62 -8.63 39.18
N ARG A 544 -23.33 -9.13 40.37
CA ARG A 544 -24.09 -8.86 41.60
C ARG A 544 -23.18 -8.32 42.68
N GLY A 545 -23.50 -7.14 43.21
CA GLY A 545 -22.62 -6.49 44.19
C GLY A 545 -21.21 -6.23 43.64
N GLY A 546 -21.10 -6.12 42.32
CA GLY A 546 -19.83 -5.95 41.60
C GLY A 546 -19.11 -7.26 41.27
N GLU A 547 -19.51 -8.41 41.81
CA GLU A 547 -18.91 -9.72 41.50
C GLU A 547 -19.60 -10.38 40.30
N LEU A 548 -18.82 -10.96 39.38
CA LEU A 548 -19.34 -11.68 38.23
C LEU A 548 -20.05 -12.96 38.71
N ARG A 549 -21.34 -13.03 38.43
CA ARG A 549 -22.19 -14.15 38.84
C ARG A 549 -22.45 -15.13 37.71
N GLU A 550 -22.67 -14.61 36.50
CA GLU A 550 -23.01 -15.42 35.34
C GLU A 550 -22.47 -14.76 34.06
N ALA A 551 -22.12 -15.58 33.07
CA ALA A 551 -21.82 -15.13 31.72
C ALA A 551 -22.61 -15.99 30.73
N SER A 552 -22.94 -15.43 29.57
CA SER A 552 -23.54 -16.20 28.48
C SER A 552 -22.56 -17.19 27.83
N VAL A 553 -21.25 -17.02 28.05
CA VAL A 553 -20.19 -17.98 27.69
C VAL A 553 -19.43 -18.36 28.96
N GLU A 554 -19.72 -19.54 29.51
CA GLU A 554 -19.23 -20.00 30.83
C GLU A 554 -17.73 -20.34 30.76
N GLU A 555 -17.29 -20.88 29.62
CA GLU A 555 -15.92 -21.33 29.36
C GLU A 555 -14.91 -20.17 29.44
N LEU A 556 -15.30 -18.97 28.99
CA LEU A 556 -14.44 -17.79 29.05
C LEU A 556 -14.30 -17.24 30.48
N VAL A 557 -15.30 -17.47 31.33
CA VAL A 557 -15.20 -17.21 32.77
C VAL A 557 -14.27 -18.22 33.43
N GLU A 558 -14.43 -19.51 33.12
CA GLU A 558 -13.58 -20.59 33.67
C GLU A 558 -12.11 -20.43 33.28
N LEU A 559 -11.84 -19.97 32.05
CA LEU A 559 -10.50 -19.64 31.56
C LEU A 559 -9.93 -18.35 32.17
N GLY A 560 -10.72 -17.60 32.95
CA GLY A 560 -10.31 -16.35 33.58
C GLY A 560 -10.06 -15.23 32.58
N LEU A 561 -10.69 -15.29 31.40
CA LEU A 561 -10.59 -14.25 30.38
C LEU A 561 -11.53 -13.08 30.64
N TYR A 562 -12.52 -13.27 31.53
CA TYR A 562 -13.39 -12.21 32.01
C TYR A 562 -12.97 -11.64 33.35
N GLU A 563 -13.19 -10.33 33.49
CA GLU A 563 -13.05 -9.64 34.76
C GLU A 563 -14.10 -10.20 35.73
N GLY A 564 -13.64 -10.88 36.78
CA GLY A 564 -14.52 -11.42 37.82
C GLY A 564 -15.21 -10.33 38.66
N TRP A 565 -14.85 -9.06 38.46
CA TRP A 565 -15.43 -7.92 39.16
C TRP A 565 -15.67 -6.78 38.19
N THR A 566 -16.76 -6.04 38.36
CA THR A 566 -16.95 -4.78 37.63
C THR A 566 -15.83 -3.80 38.01
N PRO A 567 -15.27 -3.05 37.04
CA PRO A 567 -14.30 -1.99 37.34
C PRO A 567 -14.83 -1.06 38.43
N TYR A 568 -13.98 -0.71 39.38
CA TYR A 568 -14.38 0.03 40.58
C TYR A 568 -15.06 1.37 40.24
N GLU A 569 -14.55 2.06 39.23
CA GLU A 569 -15.10 3.33 38.74
C GLU A 569 -16.52 3.15 38.20
N ILE A 570 -16.77 2.06 37.47
CA ILE A 570 -18.09 1.73 36.92
C ILE A 570 -19.05 1.31 38.02
N PHE A 571 -18.59 0.46 38.93
CA PHE A 571 -19.39 0.02 40.07
C PHE A 571 -19.91 1.22 40.87
N ASN A 572 -19.02 2.12 41.27
CA ASN A 572 -19.39 3.34 42.00
C ASN A 572 -20.33 4.25 41.20
N LEU A 573 -20.08 4.42 39.89
CA LEU A 573 -20.89 5.26 39.02
C LEU A 573 -22.33 4.74 38.89
N LEU A 574 -22.50 3.42 38.79
CA LEU A 574 -23.81 2.78 38.68
C LEU A 574 -24.51 2.66 40.03
N GLU A 575 -23.75 2.44 41.12
CA GLU A 575 -24.28 2.35 42.48
C GLU A 575 -24.75 3.71 43.03
N SER A 576 -24.10 4.81 42.62
CA SER A 576 -24.53 6.18 42.97
C SER A 576 -25.92 6.54 42.41
N GLN A 577 -26.41 5.78 41.43
CA GLN A 577 -27.67 5.98 40.71
C GLN A 577 -27.76 7.31 39.93
N GLU A 578 -26.65 8.04 39.80
CA GLU A 578 -26.60 9.25 38.97
C GLU A 578 -26.65 8.91 37.47
N VAL A 579 -26.19 7.71 37.11
CA VAL A 579 -26.20 7.17 35.75
C VAL A 579 -26.64 5.72 35.77
N VAL A 580 -27.38 5.28 34.74
CA VAL A 580 -27.89 3.90 34.61
C VAL A 580 -26.97 3.05 33.72
N TYR A 581 -25.99 3.67 33.08
CA TYR A 581 -25.06 3.04 32.16
C TYR A 581 -23.63 3.58 32.32
N GLY A 582 -22.64 2.80 31.92
CA GLY A 582 -21.23 3.17 31.88
C GLY A 582 -20.48 2.29 30.89
N PHE A 583 -19.25 2.65 30.52
CA PHE A 583 -18.45 1.89 29.57
C PHE A 583 -17.01 1.75 30.07
N THR A 584 -16.41 0.60 29.80
CA THR A 584 -14.97 0.40 29.90
C THR A 584 -14.43 -0.11 28.58
N GLU A 585 -13.18 0.25 28.30
CA GLU A 585 -12.41 -0.34 27.22
C GLU A 585 -11.38 -1.27 27.85
N THR A 586 -11.38 -2.53 27.43
CA THR A 586 -10.44 -3.53 27.91
C THR A 586 -9.83 -4.26 26.71
N SER A 587 -8.66 -4.85 26.91
CA SER A 587 -7.98 -5.65 25.90
C SER A 587 -7.54 -6.98 26.48
N VAL A 588 -7.71 -8.06 25.72
CA VAL A 588 -7.14 -9.38 26.02
C VAL A 588 -6.16 -9.74 24.89
N GLY A 589 -4.86 -9.66 25.19
CA GLY A 589 -3.81 -9.83 24.19
C GLY A 589 -3.82 -8.71 23.15
N ARG A 590 -4.17 -9.03 21.89
CA ARG A 590 -4.31 -8.08 20.78
C ARG A 590 -5.75 -7.65 20.51
N TRP A 591 -6.72 -8.24 21.21
CA TRP A 591 -8.14 -8.02 20.96
C TRP A 591 -8.66 -6.93 21.87
N GLU A 592 -9.19 -5.87 21.29
CA GLU A 592 -9.78 -4.74 22.02
C GLU A 592 -11.32 -4.84 22.00
N TYR A 593 -11.97 -4.60 23.14
CA TYR A 593 -13.42 -4.62 23.27
C TYR A 593 -13.93 -3.51 24.20
N VAL A 594 -15.17 -3.09 23.96
CA VAL A 594 -15.91 -2.21 24.84
C VAL A 594 -16.93 -3.04 25.61
N THR A 595 -16.94 -2.90 26.93
CA THR A 595 -18.02 -3.43 27.76
C THR A 595 -18.93 -2.29 28.17
N ALA A 596 -20.18 -2.32 27.73
CA ALA A 596 -21.22 -1.42 28.22
C ALA A 596 -21.88 -2.05 29.45
N TYR A 597 -21.76 -1.38 30.59
CA TYR A 597 -22.40 -1.79 31.82
C TYR A 597 -23.72 -1.05 31.99
N ARG A 598 -24.75 -1.76 32.42
CA ARG A 598 -26.06 -1.20 32.70
C ARG A 598 -26.62 -1.77 33.98
N ARG A 599 -27.12 -0.91 34.85
CA ARG A 599 -27.79 -1.35 36.09
C ARG A 599 -29.21 -1.83 35.79
N LEU A 600 -29.55 -3.01 36.30
CA LEU A 600 -30.89 -3.60 36.23
C LEU A 600 -31.80 -3.12 37.38
N PRO A 601 -33.14 -3.27 37.25
CA PRO A 601 -34.09 -2.85 38.29
C PRO A 601 -33.93 -3.55 39.65
N ASP A 602 -33.41 -4.76 39.67
CA ASP A 602 -33.13 -5.56 40.87
C ASP A 602 -31.77 -5.23 41.52
N GLY A 603 -30.99 -4.32 40.90
CA GLY A 603 -29.70 -3.87 41.40
C GLY A 603 -28.51 -4.64 40.86
N ASP A 604 -28.73 -5.73 40.12
CA ASP A 604 -27.66 -6.43 39.38
C ASP A 604 -27.14 -5.51 38.24
N ILE A 605 -25.93 -5.75 37.75
CA ILE A 605 -25.31 -4.99 36.65
C ILE A 605 -25.11 -5.96 35.48
N LEU A 606 -25.61 -5.60 34.30
CA LEU A 606 -25.32 -6.31 33.06
C LEU A 606 -24.16 -5.64 32.34
N GLY A 607 -23.13 -6.41 31.96
CA GLY A 607 -22.11 -6.02 31.01
C GLY A 607 -22.42 -6.63 29.64
N ALA A 608 -22.58 -5.80 28.62
CA ALA A 608 -22.65 -6.22 27.23
C ALA A 608 -21.29 -5.97 26.57
N GLN A 609 -20.66 -7.03 26.06
CA GLN A 609 -19.38 -6.90 25.38
C GLN A 609 -19.57 -6.81 23.88
N VAL A 610 -18.95 -5.78 23.29
CA VAL A 610 -18.88 -5.60 21.84
C VAL A 610 -17.42 -5.39 21.50
N PRO A 611 -16.79 -6.23 20.67
CA PRO A 611 -15.43 -5.94 20.26
C PRO A 611 -15.36 -4.58 19.57
N LEU A 612 -14.28 -3.84 19.83
CA LEU A 612 -13.98 -2.62 19.06
C LEU A 612 -13.75 -2.98 17.58
N GLU A 613 -13.43 -4.24 17.33
CA GLU A 613 -13.23 -4.85 16.04
C GLU A 613 -14.45 -5.69 15.57
N ALA A 614 -15.55 -5.75 16.33
CA ALA A 614 -16.72 -6.58 16.02
C ALA A 614 -17.34 -6.25 14.68
N GLY A 615 -17.37 -7.25 13.80
CA GLY A 615 -18.13 -7.24 12.56
C GLY A 615 -17.61 -6.20 11.58
N THR A 616 -16.79 -6.63 10.62
CA THR A 616 -16.34 -5.86 9.43
C THR A 616 -15.24 -4.80 9.65
N SER A 617 -14.85 -4.45 10.87
CA SER A 617 -13.96 -3.30 11.13
C SER A 617 -12.45 -3.54 10.98
N ALA A 618 -11.92 -4.73 11.32
CA ALA A 618 -10.50 -5.04 11.10
C ALA A 618 -10.14 -5.08 9.60
N LEU A 619 -11.06 -5.60 8.77
CA LEU A 619 -10.99 -5.53 7.31
C LEU A 619 -11.04 -4.07 6.82
N GLN A 620 -11.92 -3.23 7.38
CA GLN A 620 -12.02 -1.81 7.06
C GLN A 620 -10.80 -0.99 7.50
N ALA A 621 -10.14 -1.30 8.62
CA ALA A 621 -8.96 -0.58 9.08
C ALA A 621 -7.80 -0.73 8.07
N THR A 622 -7.64 -1.95 7.54
CA THR A 622 -6.68 -2.23 6.47
C THR A 622 -7.04 -1.51 5.17
N ASP A 623 -8.30 -1.59 4.75
CA ASP A 623 -8.80 -0.91 3.55
C ASP A 623 -8.63 0.61 3.64
N LEU A 624 -8.82 1.14 4.84
CA LEU A 624 -8.62 2.55 5.13
C LEU A 624 -7.15 2.94 5.04
N ILE A 625 -6.23 2.13 5.59
CA ILE A 625 -4.79 2.39 5.48
C ILE A 625 -4.36 2.40 4.01
N GLU A 626 -4.90 1.51 3.18
CA GLU A 626 -4.64 1.52 1.74
C GLU A 626 -5.22 2.76 1.06
N LEU A 627 -6.47 3.12 1.35
CA LEU A 627 -7.09 4.31 0.77
C LEU A 627 -6.33 5.59 1.17
N LEU A 628 -5.91 5.67 2.44
CA LEU A 628 -5.08 6.75 2.96
C LEU A 628 -3.71 6.77 2.30
N GLY A 629 -3.04 5.61 2.20
CA GLY A 629 -1.76 5.45 1.53
C GLY A 629 -1.83 5.88 0.07
N PHE A 630 -2.93 5.57 -0.62
CA PHE A 630 -3.22 6.03 -1.98
C PHE A 630 -3.35 7.55 -2.06
N PHE A 631 -4.13 8.18 -1.16
CA PHE A 631 -4.23 9.64 -1.12
C PHE A 631 -2.89 10.29 -0.78
N VAL A 632 -2.10 9.70 0.12
CA VAL A 632 -0.75 10.17 0.44
C VAL A 632 0.15 10.08 -0.78
N LEU A 633 0.11 8.98 -1.54
CA LEU A 633 0.88 8.80 -2.77
C LEU A 633 0.49 9.84 -3.83
N ILE A 634 -0.81 9.99 -4.12
CA ILE A 634 -1.30 11.00 -5.08
C ILE A 634 -0.93 12.40 -4.62
N GLY A 635 -1.13 12.71 -3.33
CA GLY A 635 -0.75 13.97 -2.73
C GLY A 635 0.74 14.26 -2.90
N ALA A 636 1.61 13.27 -2.72
CA ALA A 636 3.05 13.40 -2.95
C ALA A 636 3.40 13.64 -4.43
N LEU A 637 2.75 12.94 -5.37
CA LEU A 637 2.95 13.14 -6.81
C LEU A 637 2.48 14.53 -7.26
N LEU A 638 1.31 14.97 -6.80
CA LEU A 638 0.80 16.32 -7.04
C LEU A 638 1.70 17.38 -6.43
N SER A 639 2.18 17.17 -5.20
CA SER A 639 3.14 18.04 -4.51
C SER A 639 4.42 18.21 -5.33
N LEU A 640 4.95 17.11 -5.87
CA LEU A 640 6.14 17.14 -6.72
C LEU A 640 5.86 17.89 -8.03
N GLY A 641 4.71 17.64 -8.66
CA GLY A 641 4.25 18.35 -9.87
C GLY A 641 4.15 19.86 -9.66
N LEU A 642 3.46 20.29 -8.60
CA LEU A 642 3.32 21.69 -8.21
C LEU A 642 4.68 22.30 -7.87
N ALA A 643 5.53 21.61 -7.10
CA ALA A 643 6.86 22.09 -6.75
C ALA A 643 7.78 22.26 -7.97
N MET A 644 7.66 21.36 -8.95
CA MET A 644 8.37 21.46 -10.22
C MET A 644 7.85 22.59 -11.10
N PHE A 645 6.53 22.82 -11.11
CA PHE A 645 5.90 23.92 -11.83
C PHE A 645 6.25 25.27 -11.21
N ALA A 646 6.01 25.44 -9.91
CA ALA A 646 6.32 26.65 -9.16
C ALA A 646 7.84 26.95 -9.17
N GLY A 647 8.68 25.93 -9.01
CA GLY A 647 10.13 26.08 -9.13
C GLY A 647 10.55 26.60 -10.51
N ARG A 648 9.92 26.13 -11.61
CA ARG A 648 10.16 26.69 -12.95
C ARG A 648 9.61 28.12 -13.09
N ALA A 649 8.38 28.35 -12.65
CA ALA A 649 7.69 29.64 -12.76
C ALA A 649 8.43 30.77 -12.03
N LEU A 650 9.02 30.48 -10.87
CA LEU A 650 9.80 31.45 -10.07
C LEU A 650 11.22 31.65 -10.61
N THR A 651 11.89 30.56 -11.03
CA THR A 651 13.32 30.68 -11.41
C THR A 651 13.55 31.20 -12.82
N GLN A 652 12.62 30.99 -13.75
CA GLN A 652 12.78 31.42 -15.13
C GLN A 652 12.82 32.96 -15.28
N PRO A 653 11.93 33.75 -14.65
CA PRO A 653 11.99 35.22 -14.72
C PRO A 653 13.24 35.79 -14.06
N ILE A 654 13.63 35.25 -12.90
CA ILE A 654 14.85 35.66 -12.19
C ILE A 654 16.08 35.46 -13.07
N ARG A 655 16.19 34.28 -13.72
CA ARG A 655 17.30 34.00 -14.63
C ARG A 655 17.29 34.91 -15.86
N ALA A 656 16.12 35.24 -16.40
CA ALA A 656 16.00 36.17 -17.51
C ALA A 656 16.48 37.58 -17.14
N LEU A 657 16.08 38.08 -15.97
CA LEU A 657 16.54 39.36 -15.44
C LEU A 657 18.04 39.38 -15.16
N GLN A 658 18.57 38.30 -14.57
CA GLN A 658 20.02 38.15 -14.33
C GLN A 658 20.81 38.24 -15.64
N VAL A 659 20.46 37.43 -16.64
CA VAL A 659 21.15 37.40 -17.94
C VAL A 659 21.02 38.75 -18.66
N ALA A 660 19.85 39.39 -18.60
CA ALA A 660 19.66 40.72 -19.19
C ALA A 660 20.52 41.79 -18.49
N SER A 661 20.61 41.74 -17.17
CA SER A 661 21.42 42.68 -16.37
C SER A 661 22.91 42.50 -16.65
N GLU A 662 23.41 41.27 -16.72
CA GLU A 662 24.80 40.96 -17.09
C GLU A 662 25.16 41.51 -18.48
N ARG A 663 24.27 41.33 -19.47
CA ARG A 663 24.47 41.85 -20.83
C ARG A 663 24.47 43.38 -20.89
N VAL A 664 23.53 44.02 -20.18
CA VAL A 664 23.48 45.48 -20.06
C VAL A 664 24.75 46.01 -19.38
N GLY A 665 25.21 45.35 -18.33
CA GLY A 665 26.48 45.66 -17.65
C GLY A 665 27.71 45.51 -18.56
N ALA A 666 27.68 44.56 -19.49
CA ALA A 666 28.72 44.40 -20.53
C ALA A 666 28.62 45.43 -21.68
N GLY A 667 27.66 46.37 -21.62
CA GLY A 667 27.51 47.44 -22.61
C GLY A 667 26.49 47.17 -23.73
N ASP A 668 25.85 45.99 -23.75
CA ASP A 668 24.74 45.67 -24.66
C ASP A 668 23.45 46.31 -24.15
N LEU A 669 23.31 47.61 -24.43
CA LEU A 669 22.11 48.37 -24.11
C LEU A 669 20.93 48.05 -25.03
N ALA A 670 21.03 47.11 -25.98
CA ALA A 670 19.91 46.73 -26.86
C ALA A 670 18.93 45.74 -26.20
N GLN A 671 19.35 45.07 -25.12
CA GLN A 671 18.51 44.13 -24.39
C GLN A 671 17.19 44.73 -23.87
N ARG A 672 16.13 43.92 -23.96
CA ARG A 672 14.80 44.22 -23.42
C ARG A 672 14.17 42.94 -22.89
N LEU A 673 13.49 43.06 -21.75
CA LEU A 673 12.68 42.00 -21.17
C LEU A 673 11.22 42.09 -21.67
N PRO A 674 10.45 40.98 -21.65
CA PRO A 674 9.04 40.98 -22.09
C PRO A 674 8.15 41.92 -21.28
N GLU A 675 7.32 42.72 -21.95
CA GLU A 675 6.47 43.75 -21.32
C GLU A 675 5.02 43.28 -21.04
N ASN A 676 4.56 42.20 -21.68
CA ASN A 676 3.22 41.63 -21.47
C ASN A 676 3.20 40.55 -20.37
N ARG A 677 3.62 40.88 -19.15
CA ARG A 677 3.42 40.02 -17.96
C ARG A 677 2.47 40.70 -16.98
N GLY A 678 1.46 39.97 -16.53
CA GLY A 678 0.49 40.42 -15.52
C GLY A 678 0.81 39.98 -14.09
N ASP A 679 2.02 39.45 -13.84
CA ASP A 679 2.49 39.04 -12.52
C ASP A 679 3.46 40.07 -11.90
N GLU A 680 3.92 39.81 -10.69
CA GLU A 680 4.82 40.70 -9.93
C GLU A 680 6.14 40.96 -10.67
N PHE A 681 6.56 40.02 -11.53
CA PHE A 681 7.75 40.18 -12.36
C PHE A 681 7.55 41.12 -13.55
N GLY A 682 6.31 41.34 -14.01
CA GLY A 682 5.98 42.32 -15.04
C GLY A 682 6.40 43.74 -14.62
N ALA A 683 6.01 44.16 -13.42
CA ALA A 683 6.38 45.48 -12.88
C ALA A 683 7.90 45.67 -12.78
N VAL A 684 8.64 44.61 -12.40
CA VAL A 684 10.11 44.62 -12.33
C VAL A 684 10.73 44.69 -13.73
N PHE A 685 10.21 43.92 -14.69
CA PHE A 685 10.71 43.91 -16.08
C PHE A 685 10.49 45.26 -16.76
N GLU A 686 9.34 45.89 -16.54
CA GLU A 686 9.09 47.25 -17.02
C GLU A 686 10.04 48.28 -16.38
N ALA A 687 10.25 48.20 -15.06
CA ALA A 687 11.18 49.08 -14.36
C ALA A 687 12.60 48.93 -14.90
N PHE A 688 13.03 47.69 -15.16
CA PHE A 688 14.31 47.39 -15.81
C PHE A 688 14.38 47.99 -17.22
N ASN A 689 13.37 47.79 -18.06
CA ASN A 689 13.34 48.34 -19.42
C ASN A 689 13.38 49.89 -19.41
N ARG A 690 12.67 50.54 -18.48
CA ARG A 690 12.72 52.00 -18.28
C ARG A 690 14.13 52.46 -17.89
N MET A 691 14.78 51.76 -16.96
CA MET A 691 16.16 52.05 -16.56
C MET A 691 17.12 51.93 -17.76
N VAL A 692 17.08 50.83 -18.50
CA VAL A 692 17.92 50.63 -19.71
C VAL A 692 17.67 51.73 -20.74
N GLY A 693 16.41 52.13 -20.92
CA GLY A 693 16.04 53.27 -21.77
C GLY A 693 16.69 54.58 -21.33
N ARG A 694 16.65 54.89 -20.03
CA ARG A 694 17.29 56.09 -19.45
C ARG A 694 18.82 56.05 -19.62
N VAL A 695 19.46 54.92 -19.35
CA VAL A 695 20.92 54.74 -19.56
C VAL A 695 21.29 54.94 -21.02
N ARG A 696 20.52 54.37 -21.95
CA ARG A 696 20.72 54.53 -23.40
C ARG A 696 20.58 56.00 -23.83
N GLN A 697 19.60 56.72 -23.28
CA GLN A 697 19.41 58.15 -23.55
C GLN A 697 20.55 58.99 -22.97
N ALA A 698 20.95 58.75 -21.72
CA ALA A 698 22.06 59.44 -21.08
C ALA A 698 23.36 59.24 -21.87
N ARG A 699 23.67 58.00 -22.31
CA ARG A 699 24.84 57.72 -23.17
C ARG A 699 24.78 58.46 -24.50
N ARG A 700 23.62 58.48 -25.17
CA ARG A 700 23.44 59.25 -26.42
C ARG A 700 23.61 60.75 -26.20
N GLN A 701 23.11 61.28 -25.10
CA GLN A 701 23.25 62.69 -24.76
C GLN A 701 24.70 63.03 -24.44
N LEU A 702 25.40 62.18 -23.68
CA LEU A 702 26.83 62.35 -23.40
C LEU A 702 27.65 62.38 -24.69
N VAL A 703 27.39 61.44 -25.61
CA VAL A 703 28.06 61.40 -26.93
C VAL A 703 27.70 62.62 -27.77
N ARG A 704 26.45 63.09 -27.75
CA ARG A 704 26.04 64.32 -28.46
C ARG A 704 26.69 65.57 -27.88
N THR A 705 26.74 65.70 -26.55
CA THR A 705 27.40 66.83 -25.88
C THR A 705 28.89 66.81 -26.15
N SER A 706 29.56 65.66 -26.00
CA SER A 706 30.97 65.51 -26.34
C SER A 706 31.25 65.88 -27.80
N LYS A 707 30.47 65.38 -28.76
CA LYS A 707 30.59 65.78 -30.17
C LYS A 707 30.33 67.27 -30.38
N ARG A 708 29.36 67.86 -29.68
CA ARG A 708 29.05 69.29 -29.80
C ARG A 708 30.15 70.16 -29.21
N THR A 709 30.70 69.79 -28.06
CA THR A 709 31.87 70.48 -27.47
C THR A 709 33.07 70.36 -28.39
N GLN A 710 33.31 69.19 -28.99
CA GLN A 710 34.41 68.99 -29.93
C GLN A 710 34.22 69.84 -31.21
N LEU A 711 33.02 69.85 -31.79
CA LEU A 711 32.73 70.71 -32.96
C LEU A 711 32.83 72.21 -32.64
N ILE A 712 32.41 72.64 -31.43
CA ILE A 712 32.61 74.02 -31.00
C ILE A 712 34.10 74.34 -30.83
N MET A 713 34.91 73.40 -30.31
CA MET A 713 36.35 73.58 -30.22
C MET A 713 37.00 73.68 -31.61
N ASP A 714 36.56 72.85 -32.56
CA ASP A 714 37.06 72.81 -33.93
C ASP A 714 36.65 74.06 -34.75
N GLU A 715 35.45 74.61 -34.55
CA GLU A 715 34.92 75.77 -35.29
C GLU A 715 35.09 77.12 -34.55
N ALA A 716 35.66 77.15 -33.35
CA ALA A 716 35.86 78.39 -32.59
C ALA A 716 36.82 79.34 -33.31
N ALA A 717 36.41 80.61 -33.50
CA ALA A 717 37.24 81.65 -34.12
C ALA A 717 38.44 82.12 -33.27
N VAL A 718 38.50 81.67 -32.00
CA VAL A 718 39.57 81.96 -31.04
C VAL A 718 40.47 80.73 -30.92
N GLY A 719 41.79 80.93 -31.06
CA GLY A 719 42.77 79.88 -30.78
C GLY A 719 42.83 79.60 -29.27
N MET A 720 42.68 78.34 -28.89
CA MET A 720 42.76 77.87 -27.50
C MET A 720 43.90 76.87 -27.35
N VAL A 721 44.79 77.14 -26.40
CA VAL A 721 45.82 76.19 -25.94
C VAL A 721 45.73 76.10 -24.43
N ALA A 722 45.62 74.87 -23.92
CA ALA A 722 45.75 74.55 -22.50
C ALA A 722 47.12 73.91 -22.28
N ILE A 723 47.79 74.29 -21.19
CA ILE A 723 49.09 73.78 -20.77
C ILE A 723 49.01 73.30 -19.33
N ASP A 724 49.85 72.36 -18.93
CA ASP A 724 49.97 71.93 -17.54
C ASP A 724 50.99 72.77 -16.74
N PHE A 725 51.21 72.41 -15.48
CA PHE A 725 52.13 73.11 -14.57
C PHE A 725 53.60 72.96 -14.98
N ASP A 726 53.94 71.99 -15.82
CA ASP A 726 55.29 71.76 -16.35
C ASP A 726 55.50 72.47 -17.71
N GLY A 727 54.47 73.15 -18.22
CA GLY A 727 54.52 73.93 -19.46
C GLY A 727 54.23 73.11 -20.73
N GLU A 728 53.79 71.86 -20.60
CA GLU A 728 53.45 71.01 -21.72
C GLU A 728 51.99 71.21 -22.16
N VAL A 729 51.74 71.21 -23.47
CA VAL A 729 50.40 71.39 -24.04
C VAL A 729 49.53 70.19 -23.72
N THR A 730 48.42 70.43 -23.03
CA THR A 730 47.41 69.41 -22.72
C THR A 730 46.24 69.41 -23.71
N LEU A 731 45.99 70.54 -24.39
CA LEU A 731 44.97 70.65 -25.43
C LEU A 731 45.28 71.83 -26.36
N ALA A 732 45.15 71.66 -27.67
CA ALA A 732 45.17 72.76 -28.65
C ALA A 732 44.04 72.54 -29.66
N ASN A 733 43.32 73.60 -30.01
CA ASN A 733 42.31 73.52 -31.08
C ASN A 733 42.91 73.90 -32.45
N PRO A 734 42.30 73.48 -33.58
CA PRO A 734 42.85 73.74 -34.92
C PRO A 734 43.08 75.23 -35.22
N ARG A 735 42.24 76.11 -34.65
CA ARG A 735 42.41 77.56 -34.78
C ARG A 735 43.67 78.09 -34.07
N ALA A 736 44.08 77.48 -32.96
CA ALA A 736 45.34 77.79 -32.31
C ALA A 736 46.54 77.40 -33.17
N GLU A 737 46.49 76.24 -33.82
CA GLU A 737 47.55 75.78 -34.74
C GLU A 737 47.68 76.74 -35.95
N GLU A 738 46.55 77.17 -36.53
CA GLU A 738 46.55 78.18 -37.60
C GLU A 738 47.12 79.53 -37.16
N LEU A 739 46.79 80.00 -35.94
CA LEU A 739 47.25 81.29 -35.41
C LEU A 739 48.70 81.26 -34.94
N LEU A 740 49.15 80.14 -34.38
CA LEU A 740 50.54 79.91 -33.98
C LEU A 740 51.43 79.62 -35.19
N GLY A 741 50.85 79.15 -36.31
CA GLY A 741 51.55 78.97 -37.57
C GLY A 741 52.24 77.61 -37.73
N GLY A 742 51.85 76.61 -36.94
CA GLY A 742 52.42 75.25 -36.95
C GLY A 742 51.54 74.24 -36.19
N GLU A 743 51.75 72.94 -36.43
CA GLU A 743 51.06 71.86 -35.70
C GLU A 743 51.52 71.84 -34.23
N VAL A 744 50.56 71.70 -33.31
CA VAL A 744 50.84 71.69 -31.86
C VAL A 744 50.60 70.29 -31.30
N PHE A 745 51.65 69.66 -30.79
CA PHE A 745 51.57 68.31 -30.24
C PHE A 745 51.20 68.32 -28.75
N VAL A 746 50.17 67.55 -28.39
CA VAL A 746 49.78 67.32 -26.98
C VAL A 746 50.88 66.51 -26.27
N GLY A 747 51.31 66.96 -25.09
CA GLY A 747 52.44 66.40 -24.33
C GLY A 747 53.80 66.95 -24.75
N SER A 748 53.84 68.13 -25.37
CA SER A 748 55.06 68.84 -25.74
C SER A 748 54.91 70.33 -25.44
N PRO A 749 56.00 71.07 -25.20
CA PRO A 749 55.93 72.52 -25.03
C PRO A 749 55.41 73.20 -26.31
N LEU A 750 54.83 74.40 -26.15
CA LEU A 750 54.39 75.24 -27.27
C LEU A 750 55.52 75.43 -28.28
N PRO A 751 55.23 75.42 -29.60
CA PRO A 751 56.25 75.66 -30.61
C PRO A 751 56.92 77.03 -30.40
N GLU A 752 58.23 77.11 -30.58
CA GLU A 752 59.01 78.36 -30.43
C GLU A 752 59.02 79.20 -31.70
N GLU A 753 58.68 78.60 -32.85
CA GLU A 753 58.70 79.24 -34.15
C GLU A 753 57.27 79.56 -34.63
N GLY A 754 57.02 80.83 -34.92
CA GLY A 754 55.71 81.32 -35.38
C GLY A 754 55.41 82.74 -34.89
N ARG A 755 54.65 83.52 -35.68
CA ARG A 755 54.41 84.97 -35.43
C ARG A 755 53.86 85.30 -34.04
N LEU A 756 53.04 84.41 -33.47
CA LEU A 756 52.47 84.55 -32.13
C LEU A 756 53.23 83.71 -31.08
N ALA A 757 53.80 82.58 -31.49
CA ALA A 757 54.63 81.70 -30.66
C ALA A 757 55.88 82.41 -30.09
N GLU A 758 56.59 83.19 -30.92
CA GLU A 758 57.81 83.92 -30.52
C GLU A 758 57.57 84.90 -29.36
N VAL A 759 56.34 85.40 -29.20
CA VAL A 759 55.97 86.35 -28.13
C VAL A 759 55.37 85.63 -26.92
N LEU A 760 54.55 84.60 -27.17
CA LEU A 760 53.80 83.92 -26.11
C LEU A 760 54.66 82.94 -25.32
N THR A 761 55.57 82.21 -25.95
CA THR A 761 56.37 81.15 -25.29
C THR A 761 57.30 81.71 -24.19
N PRO A 762 58.03 82.83 -24.40
CA PRO A 762 58.81 83.45 -23.33
C PRO A 762 57.93 83.97 -22.19
N TRP A 763 56.83 84.66 -22.51
CA TRP A 763 55.91 85.21 -21.53
C TRP A 763 55.27 84.13 -20.64
N LEU A 764 54.90 82.99 -21.21
CA LEU A 764 54.37 81.85 -20.48
C LEU A 764 55.41 81.20 -19.56
N THR A 765 56.66 81.14 -20.02
CA THR A 765 57.77 80.59 -19.22
C THR A 765 58.04 81.45 -17.98
N ASP A 766 57.97 82.78 -18.12
CA ASP A 766 58.15 83.72 -17.01
C ASP A 766 56.97 83.71 -16.04
N LEU A 767 55.73 83.55 -16.56
CA LEU A 767 54.52 83.38 -15.75
C LEU A 767 54.59 82.10 -14.88
N LEU A 768 54.98 80.97 -15.46
CA LEU A 768 55.06 79.68 -14.75
C LEU A 768 56.20 79.65 -13.71
N LYS A 769 57.27 80.40 -13.93
CA LYS A 769 58.37 80.59 -12.95
C LYS A 769 58.04 81.56 -11.82
N GLY A 770 56.89 82.24 -11.88
CA GLY A 770 56.43 83.16 -10.83
C GLY A 770 57.18 84.50 -10.78
N GLU A 771 57.83 84.92 -11.87
CA GLU A 771 58.71 86.11 -11.92
C GLU A 771 58.01 87.40 -12.41
N LEU A 772 56.68 87.40 -12.60
CA LEU A 772 55.95 88.59 -13.05
C LEU A 772 55.65 89.58 -11.90
N GLU A 773 56.66 90.36 -11.49
CA GLU A 773 56.46 91.67 -10.87
C GLU A 773 56.38 92.78 -11.94
N GLU A 774 55.31 93.57 -11.87
CA GLU A 774 55.06 94.87 -12.51
C GLU A 774 55.90 95.27 -13.74
N ARG A 775 55.36 95.03 -14.94
CA ARG A 775 55.47 95.96 -16.07
C ARG A 775 54.12 96.19 -16.72
N GLY A 776 53.46 97.28 -16.33
CA GLY A 776 52.28 97.80 -17.03
C GLY A 776 52.66 98.64 -18.24
N THR A 777 52.03 98.38 -19.38
CA THR A 777 51.04 99.22 -20.11
C THR A 777 50.62 98.50 -21.38
#